data_AF-A0A535G6E4-F1
#
_entry.id   AF-A0A535G6E4-F1
#
_cell.length_a   1.000
_cell.length_b   1.000
_cell.length_c   1.000
_cell.angle_alpha   90.00
_cell.angle_beta   90.00
_cell.angle_gamma   90.00
#
_symmetry.space_group_name_H-M   'P 1'
#
loop_
_entity.id
_entity.type
_entity.pdbx_description
1 polymer ?
#
loop_
_entity_poly.entity_id
_entity_poly.type
_entity_poly.pdbx_seq_one_letter_code
_entity_poly.pdbx_strand_id
1 'polypeptide(L)'
;MTIDLRRAPALPAVGGRVPPHNLEAEASVLGSLMLDRNAIVRVADFLRPEDFYLDHHAQVYRAALNLYDGSDPIDLLTLAAELEKMRVLERVGGQAFLAELESGVPTAANVEYYGHLVEEAATKRKLISAGGRITALGFDESTPASTALDTAEGVIFNIAEGRITQDFVALKDILKTTWDQIEQIHKDQSVISGVPSGFNDLDAKTGGFQKSDLIIIAARPGVGKCLVASTLVDDPETGARLSIEEFVKLKRPSVFGLSPYGRIESRQIADWVDSGMQPCFAVTTQTGRRVEVTGHHPFLTVSGWQPLHELIKGDAIAVPRRLAIFGIEKVPAQLARLLGYFIGDGALSTSAPEFINVDPKIVEDFRAAITTHFPTCHVAQRGPHYRVFGYSAKTKLPASRFNPLVRWLKDLGLWGKKAEFKRLPNVVWRWDKEALRELIRGLMSCDGSIFRTQNGRPRIEFAVASEGLAKDVHHALVRFGIVSRLYRKSERCWRVQITDSESVARYQAEIGWIGEKVDRFPKDLPQFRSNNGHLPVVVWTMVGQAAAMQGLGWSKLAVLSGERAHTSRFETYNPRTNHGLSQRRLGIFNEILEDWWLSELANPELYWDRIVSIEPVGDHQVYDLAVPSGANFIAEDVLVHNTSLTLNIAQHASIQYKIPVAIFSLEMSEQQLVTRLLCSEASVDSYRLRTGLLKDAEWPRIAQAMGSLSEAQIYIDDSPNVSVMEMRTKARRLKSANNLGLIIVDYLQLMQGRNQENRVQEVSDISRGLKSLARELQIPVIACSQLSREPEKRTDHRPQLSDLRESGTLEQDSDLVLFIYRERFYNDNVAEDRRNIAEIIIAKHRNGPTGKFELLFIDEQTKFANVDRRRGT
;
A
#
# COMPACT_ATOMS: atom_id res chain seq x y z
N MET A 1 14.20 -11.99 -46.57
CA MET A 1 13.41 -13.16 -47.00
C MET A 1 12.05 -13.06 -46.34
N THR A 2 11.05 -12.62 -47.10
CA THR A 2 9.64 -12.57 -46.67
C THR A 2 9.09 -14.00 -46.63
N ILE A 3 8.87 -14.52 -45.42
CA ILE A 3 8.23 -15.82 -45.22
C ILE A 3 6.73 -15.62 -45.39
N ASP A 4 6.18 -16.23 -46.42
CA ASP A 4 4.74 -16.28 -46.68
C ASP A 4 4.07 -17.19 -45.63
N LEU A 5 3.32 -16.59 -44.71
CA LEU A 5 2.72 -17.23 -43.52
C LEU A 5 1.42 -18.01 -43.82
N ARG A 6 1.00 -18.15 -45.08
CA ARG A 6 -0.35 -18.70 -45.39
C ARG A 6 -0.40 -20.16 -45.83
N ARG A 7 0.72 -20.84 -46.11
CA ARG A 7 0.69 -22.27 -46.47
C ARG A 7 2.00 -22.98 -46.09
N ALA A 8 1.98 -23.68 -44.96
CA ALA A 8 2.85 -24.83 -44.73
C ALA A 8 1.98 -26.10 -44.78
N PRO A 9 2.29 -27.10 -45.60
CA PRO A 9 1.58 -28.38 -45.56
C PRO A 9 1.83 -29.01 -44.18
N ALA A 10 0.78 -29.53 -43.55
CA ALA A 10 0.90 -30.23 -42.28
C ALA A 10 1.92 -31.36 -42.41
N LEU A 11 2.88 -31.44 -41.48
CA LEU A 11 3.76 -32.59 -41.34
C LEU A 11 2.90 -33.87 -41.20
N PRO A 12 3.26 -34.98 -41.86
CA PRO A 12 2.50 -36.22 -41.77
C PRO A 12 2.46 -36.69 -40.32
N ALA A 13 1.25 -36.96 -39.81
CA ALA A 13 1.03 -37.33 -38.42
C ALA A 13 1.80 -38.61 -38.06
N VAL A 14 2.45 -38.60 -36.91
CA VAL A 14 3.07 -39.76 -36.29
C VAL A 14 1.99 -40.82 -36.05
N GLY A 15 2.07 -41.96 -36.72
CA GLY A 15 1.30 -43.18 -36.41
C GLY A 15 0.04 -43.47 -37.24
N GLY A 16 0.01 -43.17 -38.54
CA GLY A 16 -1.01 -43.73 -39.47
C GLY A 16 -2.46 -43.31 -39.21
N ARG A 17 -2.70 -42.27 -38.39
CA ARG A 17 -4.03 -41.71 -38.14
C ARG A 17 -4.33 -40.60 -39.14
N VAL A 18 -5.47 -40.73 -39.83
CA VAL A 18 -5.97 -39.71 -40.77
C VAL A 18 -6.52 -38.52 -39.96
N PRO A 19 -6.31 -37.25 -40.39
CA PRO A 19 -6.91 -36.10 -39.73
C PRO A 19 -8.43 -36.24 -39.62
N PRO A 20 -9.07 -35.81 -38.51
CA PRO A 20 -10.52 -35.89 -38.34
C PRO A 20 -11.27 -35.19 -39.48
N HIS A 21 -12.20 -35.91 -40.10
CA HIS A 21 -13.02 -35.44 -41.21
C HIS A 21 -14.35 -36.21 -41.25
N ASN A 22 -15.36 -35.66 -41.91
CA ASN A 22 -16.63 -36.34 -42.18
C ASN A 22 -17.12 -35.94 -43.58
N LEU A 23 -16.77 -36.76 -44.58
CA LEU A 23 -17.05 -36.44 -45.99
C LEU A 23 -18.54 -36.46 -46.31
N GLU A 24 -19.30 -37.34 -45.65
CA GLU A 24 -20.75 -37.43 -45.82
C GLU A 24 -21.45 -36.17 -45.29
N ALA A 25 -20.98 -35.62 -44.16
CA ALA A 25 -21.49 -34.36 -43.63
C ALA A 25 -21.13 -33.17 -44.55
N GLU A 26 -19.91 -33.11 -45.07
CA GLU A 26 -19.50 -32.06 -46.03
C GLU A 26 -20.37 -32.09 -47.30
N ALA A 27 -20.55 -33.27 -47.89
CA ALA A 27 -21.39 -33.44 -49.07
C ALA A 27 -22.85 -33.09 -48.77
N SER A 28 -23.36 -33.50 -47.61
CA SER A 28 -24.74 -33.21 -47.17
C SER A 28 -24.97 -31.71 -46.95
N VAL A 29 -23.99 -30.97 -46.42
CA VAL A 29 -24.07 -29.51 -46.31
C VAL A 29 -24.17 -28.89 -47.69
N LEU A 30 -23.21 -29.19 -48.58
CA LEU A 30 -23.15 -28.59 -49.92
C LEU A 30 -24.38 -28.88 -50.77
N GLY A 31 -24.88 -30.12 -50.76
CA GLY A 31 -26.11 -30.47 -51.45
C GLY A 31 -27.34 -29.78 -50.83
N SER A 32 -27.39 -29.64 -49.49
CA SER A 32 -28.50 -28.93 -48.83
C SER A 32 -28.58 -27.45 -49.24
N LEU A 33 -27.44 -26.82 -49.53
CA LEU A 33 -27.38 -25.45 -50.03
C LEU A 33 -28.00 -25.30 -51.42
N MET A 34 -27.95 -26.34 -52.25
CA MET A 34 -28.54 -26.34 -53.60
C MET A 34 -30.05 -26.64 -53.58
N LEU A 35 -30.51 -27.38 -52.57
CA LEU A 35 -31.92 -27.78 -52.42
C LEU A 35 -32.78 -26.74 -51.69
N ASP A 36 -32.23 -26.06 -50.68
CA ASP A 36 -32.94 -25.08 -49.86
C ASP A 36 -32.21 -23.73 -49.86
N ARG A 37 -32.87 -22.70 -50.42
CA ARG A 37 -32.34 -21.33 -50.49
C ARG A 37 -32.00 -20.72 -49.13
N ASN A 38 -32.66 -21.17 -48.06
CA ASN A 38 -32.41 -20.68 -46.70
C ASN A 38 -31.35 -21.50 -45.94
N ALA A 39 -30.84 -22.59 -46.52
CA ALA A 39 -29.86 -23.43 -45.86
C ALA A 39 -28.53 -22.69 -45.61
N ILE A 40 -28.12 -21.81 -46.52
CA ILE A 40 -26.87 -21.03 -46.38
C ILE A 40 -26.92 -20.12 -45.15
N VAL A 41 -28.06 -19.49 -44.88
CA VAL A 41 -28.25 -18.59 -43.73
C VAL A 41 -28.02 -19.32 -42.41
N ARG A 42 -28.35 -20.62 -42.35
CA ARG A 42 -28.22 -21.44 -41.14
C ARG A 42 -26.80 -21.93 -40.87
N VAL A 43 -25.88 -21.83 -41.83
CA VAL A 43 -24.50 -22.34 -41.70
C VAL A 43 -23.42 -21.29 -41.95
N ALA A 44 -23.73 -20.20 -42.65
CA ALA A 44 -22.78 -19.14 -42.98
C ALA A 44 -22.22 -18.43 -41.73
N ASP A 45 -22.94 -18.45 -40.62
CA ASP A 45 -22.52 -17.80 -39.37
C ASP A 45 -21.25 -18.44 -38.79
N PHE A 46 -21.22 -19.78 -38.70
CA PHE A 46 -20.17 -20.52 -38.02
C PHE A 46 -19.24 -21.34 -38.93
N LEU A 47 -19.64 -21.62 -40.18
CA LEU A 47 -18.83 -22.41 -41.11
C LEU A 47 -18.03 -21.51 -42.06
N ARG A 48 -16.76 -21.86 -42.31
CA ARG A 48 -15.88 -21.17 -43.27
C ARG A 48 -15.40 -22.16 -44.34
N PRO A 49 -15.01 -21.69 -45.56
CA PRO A 49 -14.46 -22.57 -46.58
C PRO A 49 -13.28 -23.42 -46.09
N GLU A 50 -12.48 -22.89 -45.17
CA GLU A 50 -11.31 -23.56 -44.61
C GLU A 50 -11.66 -24.70 -43.63
N ASP A 51 -12.93 -24.81 -43.23
CA ASP A 51 -13.42 -25.88 -42.34
C ASP A 51 -13.74 -27.18 -43.09
N PHE A 52 -13.79 -27.15 -44.42
CA PHE A 52 -13.91 -28.37 -45.24
C PHE A 52 -12.56 -29.07 -45.37
N TYR A 53 -12.56 -30.40 -45.26
CA TYR A 53 -11.34 -31.21 -45.40
C TYR A 53 -10.92 -31.33 -46.87
N LEU A 54 -11.88 -31.47 -47.78
CA LEU A 54 -11.61 -31.55 -49.21
C LEU A 54 -11.59 -30.15 -49.85
N ASP A 55 -10.49 -29.83 -50.54
CA ASP A 55 -10.32 -28.51 -51.18
C ASP A 55 -11.42 -28.23 -52.22
N HIS A 56 -11.87 -29.25 -52.96
CA HIS A 56 -12.98 -29.06 -53.90
C HIS A 56 -14.30 -28.73 -53.20
N HIS A 57 -14.60 -29.31 -52.04
CA HIS A 57 -15.75 -28.91 -51.22
C HIS A 57 -15.63 -27.47 -50.69
N ALA A 58 -14.43 -27.07 -50.26
CA ALA A 58 -14.14 -25.70 -49.84
C ALA A 58 -14.41 -24.68 -50.96
N GLN A 59 -14.05 -25.01 -52.21
CA GLN A 59 -14.31 -24.13 -53.36
C GLN A 59 -15.81 -24.04 -53.68
N VAL A 60 -16.55 -25.14 -53.58
CA VAL A 60 -18.02 -25.15 -53.74
C VAL A 60 -18.67 -24.26 -52.69
N TYR A 61 -18.27 -24.39 -51.43
CA TYR A 61 -18.79 -23.55 -50.34
C TYR A 61 -18.43 -22.07 -50.53
N ARG A 62 -17.21 -21.77 -51.00
CA ARG A 62 -16.78 -20.40 -51.32
C ARG A 62 -17.61 -19.79 -52.45
N ALA A 63 -17.94 -20.56 -53.48
CA ALA A 63 -18.84 -20.11 -54.54
C ALA A 63 -20.26 -19.86 -54.01
N ALA A 64 -20.76 -20.71 -53.11
CA ALA A 64 -22.04 -20.51 -52.44
C ALA A 64 -22.07 -19.23 -51.60
N LEU A 65 -21.00 -18.92 -50.85
CA LEU A 65 -20.86 -17.66 -50.12
C LEU A 65 -20.81 -16.44 -51.04
N ASN A 66 -20.08 -16.51 -52.17
CA ASN A 66 -20.05 -15.41 -53.14
C ASN A 66 -21.43 -15.10 -53.71
N LEU A 67 -22.22 -16.15 -54.02
CA LEU A 67 -23.60 -16.00 -54.48
C LEU A 67 -24.49 -15.42 -53.38
N TYR A 68 -24.33 -15.88 -52.14
CA TYR A 68 -25.05 -15.34 -50.99
C TYR A 68 -24.76 -13.85 -50.75
N ASP A 69 -23.48 -13.46 -50.79
CA ASP A 69 -23.05 -12.05 -50.68
C ASP A 69 -23.58 -11.22 -51.86
N GLY A 70 -23.69 -11.83 -53.04
CA GLY A 70 -24.31 -11.25 -54.24
C GLY A 70 -25.84 -11.19 -54.20
N SER A 71 -26.48 -11.76 -53.16
CA SER A 71 -27.93 -11.95 -53.06
C SER A 71 -28.55 -12.77 -54.20
N ASP A 72 -27.76 -13.62 -54.85
CA ASP A 72 -28.18 -14.54 -55.90
C ASP A 72 -28.65 -15.87 -55.31
N PRO A 73 -29.65 -16.55 -55.90
CA PRO A 73 -30.10 -17.85 -55.43
C PRO A 73 -29.00 -18.90 -55.63
N ILE A 74 -28.79 -19.74 -54.61
CA ILE A 74 -27.86 -20.86 -54.68
C ILE A 74 -28.62 -22.07 -55.21
N ASP A 75 -28.34 -22.45 -56.45
CA ASP A 75 -28.82 -23.67 -57.09
C ASP A 75 -27.71 -24.25 -57.98
N LEU A 76 -27.91 -25.46 -58.53
CA LEU A 76 -26.88 -26.14 -59.31
C LEU A 76 -26.39 -25.29 -60.50
N LEU A 77 -27.28 -24.52 -61.14
CA LEU A 77 -26.95 -23.72 -62.31
C LEU A 77 -26.13 -22.48 -61.93
N THR A 78 -26.58 -21.73 -60.92
CA THR A 78 -25.88 -20.52 -60.46
C THR A 78 -24.54 -20.85 -59.85
N LEU A 79 -24.45 -21.96 -59.11
CA LEU A 79 -23.22 -22.40 -58.47
C LEU A 79 -22.21 -22.93 -59.50
N ALA A 80 -22.67 -23.61 -60.56
CA ALA A 80 -21.81 -23.96 -61.68
C ALA A 80 -21.27 -22.72 -62.41
N ALA A 81 -22.11 -21.72 -62.65
CA ALA A 81 -21.71 -20.47 -63.31
C ALA A 81 -20.70 -19.67 -62.48
N GLU A 82 -20.88 -19.58 -61.16
CA GLU A 82 -19.93 -18.89 -60.28
C GLU A 82 -18.60 -19.65 -60.17
N LEU A 83 -18.63 -20.99 -60.12
CA LEU A 83 -17.40 -21.82 -60.16
C LEU A 83 -16.64 -21.70 -61.50
N GLU A 84 -17.36 -21.50 -62.61
CA GLU A 84 -16.77 -21.26 -63.92
C GLU A 84 -16.11 -19.88 -64.00
N LYS A 85 -16.78 -18.85 -63.47
CA LYS A 85 -16.23 -17.50 -63.30
C LYS A 85 -15.00 -17.48 -62.39
N MET A 86 -15.00 -18.28 -61.33
CA MET A 86 -13.84 -18.51 -60.45
C MET A 86 -12.74 -19.39 -61.10
N ARG A 87 -12.97 -19.94 -62.30
CA ARG A 87 -12.06 -20.83 -63.06
C ARG A 87 -11.68 -22.11 -62.30
N VAL A 88 -12.57 -22.62 -61.46
CA VAL A 88 -12.34 -23.84 -60.65
C VAL A 88 -13.32 -24.97 -60.95
N LEU A 89 -14.34 -24.76 -61.80
CA LEU A 89 -15.38 -25.75 -62.11
C LEU A 89 -14.81 -27.12 -62.53
N GLU A 90 -13.86 -27.16 -63.47
CA GLU A 90 -13.23 -28.43 -63.88
C GLU A 90 -12.41 -29.08 -62.76
N ARG A 91 -11.78 -28.29 -61.88
CA ARG A 91 -10.98 -28.80 -60.74
C ARG A 91 -11.83 -29.39 -59.64
N VAL A 92 -13.09 -28.98 -59.54
CA VAL A 92 -14.07 -29.46 -58.56
C VAL A 92 -14.77 -30.74 -59.02
N GLY A 93 -14.67 -31.11 -60.31
CA GLY A 93 -15.33 -32.30 -60.88
C GLY A 93 -16.46 -31.99 -61.87
N GLY A 94 -16.60 -30.72 -62.26
CA GLY A 94 -17.61 -30.27 -63.23
C GLY A 94 -19.05 -30.32 -62.69
N GLN A 95 -20.02 -30.08 -63.58
CA GLN A 95 -21.45 -30.08 -63.21
C GLN A 95 -21.95 -31.45 -62.71
N ALA A 96 -21.35 -32.54 -63.20
CA ALA A 96 -21.71 -33.90 -62.79
C ALA A 96 -21.48 -34.12 -61.27
N PHE A 97 -20.41 -33.54 -60.72
CA PHE A 97 -20.11 -33.62 -59.29
C PHE A 97 -21.12 -32.83 -58.44
N LEU A 98 -21.54 -31.65 -58.90
CA LEU A 98 -22.57 -30.86 -58.20
C LEU A 98 -23.91 -31.60 -58.16
N ALA A 99 -24.29 -32.26 -59.26
CA ALA A 99 -25.49 -33.08 -59.32
C ALA A 99 -25.42 -34.30 -58.37
N GLU A 100 -24.24 -34.89 -58.22
CA GLU A 100 -24.00 -35.98 -57.26
C GLU A 100 -24.20 -35.50 -55.82
N LEU A 101 -23.60 -34.35 -55.46
CA LEU A 101 -23.76 -33.71 -54.15
C LEU A 101 -25.23 -33.39 -53.84
N GLU A 102 -25.97 -32.87 -54.82
CA GLU A 102 -27.40 -32.58 -54.67
C GLU A 102 -28.22 -33.85 -54.41
N SER A 103 -27.92 -34.94 -55.14
CA SER A 103 -28.64 -36.22 -55.00
C SER A 103 -28.31 -36.99 -53.72
N GLY A 104 -27.17 -36.71 -53.09
CA GLY A 104 -26.67 -37.41 -51.91
C GLY A 104 -27.28 -36.96 -50.58
N VAL A 105 -28.10 -35.90 -50.57
CA VAL A 105 -28.64 -35.30 -49.34
C VAL A 105 -29.88 -36.04 -48.84
N PRO A 106 -29.88 -36.57 -47.61
CA PRO A 106 -31.06 -37.22 -47.04
C PRO A 106 -32.21 -36.24 -46.76
N THR A 107 -31.91 -35.07 -46.19
CA THR A 107 -32.89 -34.00 -45.94
C THR A 107 -32.19 -32.65 -45.72
N ALA A 108 -32.57 -31.63 -46.50
CA ALA A 108 -32.03 -30.26 -46.36
C ALA A 108 -32.41 -29.57 -45.03
N ALA A 109 -33.38 -30.10 -44.29
CA ALA A 109 -33.80 -29.60 -42.99
C ALA A 109 -32.68 -29.68 -41.93
N ASN A 110 -31.77 -30.67 -42.03
CA ASN A 110 -30.73 -30.93 -41.02
C ASN A 110 -29.37 -30.31 -41.37
N VAL A 111 -29.32 -29.34 -42.28
CA VAL A 111 -28.06 -28.71 -42.72
C VAL A 111 -27.21 -28.16 -41.57
N GLU A 112 -27.85 -27.62 -40.53
CA GLU A 112 -27.19 -27.08 -39.34
C GLU A 112 -26.47 -28.17 -38.54
N TYR A 113 -27.09 -29.34 -38.39
CA TYR A 113 -26.48 -30.51 -37.74
C TYR A 113 -25.27 -31.02 -38.53
N TYR A 114 -25.39 -31.14 -39.86
CA TYR A 114 -24.25 -31.52 -40.71
C TYR A 114 -23.14 -30.46 -40.68
N GLY A 115 -23.50 -29.18 -40.64
CA GLY A 115 -22.57 -28.06 -40.48
C GLY A 115 -21.74 -28.19 -39.20
N HIS A 116 -22.37 -28.45 -38.05
CA HIS A 116 -21.65 -28.63 -36.79
C HIS A 116 -20.73 -29.86 -36.80
N LEU A 117 -21.08 -30.94 -37.51
CA LEU A 117 -20.18 -32.09 -37.66
C LEU A 117 -18.90 -31.72 -38.44
N VAL A 118 -19.03 -30.87 -39.46
CA VAL A 118 -17.87 -30.35 -40.23
C VAL A 118 -17.05 -29.39 -39.37
N GLU A 119 -17.69 -28.48 -38.63
CA GLU A 119 -17.06 -27.54 -37.69
C GLU A 119 -16.28 -28.26 -36.57
N GLU A 120 -16.87 -29.31 -35.99
CA GLU A 120 -16.23 -30.11 -34.95
C GLU A 120 -14.98 -30.82 -35.48
N ALA A 121 -15.06 -31.40 -36.68
CA ALA A 121 -13.92 -32.01 -37.35
C ALA A 121 -12.83 -30.97 -37.67
N ALA A 122 -13.20 -29.78 -38.16
CA ALA A 122 -12.27 -28.68 -38.42
C ALA A 122 -11.57 -28.19 -37.16
N THR A 123 -12.31 -28.04 -36.05
CA THR A 123 -11.77 -27.66 -34.74
C THR A 123 -10.74 -28.68 -34.25
N LYS A 124 -11.04 -29.98 -34.39
CA LYS A 124 -10.10 -31.07 -34.06
C LYS A 124 -8.84 -31.00 -34.94
N ARG A 125 -8.95 -30.67 -36.23
CA ARG A 125 -7.79 -30.46 -37.12
C ARG A 125 -6.94 -29.25 -36.71
N LYS A 126 -7.59 -28.12 -36.39
CA LYS A 126 -6.91 -26.90 -35.88
C LYS A 126 -6.15 -27.20 -34.58
N LEU A 127 -6.74 -27.99 -33.68
CA LEU A 127 -6.10 -28.44 -32.44
C LEU A 127 -4.86 -29.32 -32.69
N ILE A 128 -4.94 -30.26 -33.64
CA ILE A 128 -3.79 -31.11 -34.04
C ILE A 128 -2.66 -30.23 -34.60
N SER A 129 -2.99 -29.26 -35.45
CA SER A 129 -2.00 -28.33 -36.02
C SER A 129 -1.34 -27.46 -34.93
N ALA A 130 -2.13 -26.95 -33.98
CA ALA A 130 -1.61 -26.23 -32.82
C ALA A 130 -0.70 -27.09 -31.94
N GLY A 131 -1.07 -28.35 -31.68
CA GLY A 131 -0.22 -29.30 -30.96
C GLY A 131 1.13 -29.51 -31.65
N GLY A 132 1.14 -29.60 -32.98
CA GLY A 132 2.38 -29.68 -33.77
C GLY A 132 3.26 -28.42 -33.63
N ARG A 133 2.66 -27.23 -33.65
CA ARG A 133 3.38 -25.96 -33.45
C ARG A 133 3.95 -25.82 -32.04
N ILE A 134 3.18 -26.20 -31.02
CA ILE A 134 3.62 -26.17 -29.62
C ILE A 134 4.75 -27.16 -29.39
N THR A 135 4.65 -28.35 -29.99
CA THR A 135 5.73 -29.35 -29.96
C THR A 135 7.00 -28.78 -30.61
N ALA A 136 6.89 -28.12 -31.76
CA ALA A 136 8.04 -27.49 -32.43
C ALA A 136 8.68 -26.38 -31.58
N LEU A 137 7.89 -25.55 -30.89
CA LEU A 137 8.37 -24.54 -29.95
C LEU A 137 9.15 -25.16 -28.78
N GLY A 138 8.72 -26.33 -28.28
CA GLY A 138 9.40 -27.03 -27.21
C GLY A 138 10.78 -27.60 -27.58
N PHE A 139 11.04 -27.80 -28.87
CA PHE A 139 12.35 -28.23 -29.39
C PHE A 139 13.24 -27.06 -29.86
N ASP A 140 12.72 -25.83 -29.90
CA ASP A 140 13.48 -24.65 -30.32
C ASP A 140 14.30 -24.09 -29.16
N GLU A 141 15.59 -24.42 -29.12
CA GLU A 141 16.53 -23.94 -28.09
C GLU A 141 16.83 -22.43 -28.18
N SER A 142 16.44 -21.75 -29.27
CA SER A 142 16.72 -20.32 -29.47
C SER A 142 15.71 -19.39 -28.78
N THR A 143 14.54 -19.92 -28.41
CA THR A 143 13.46 -19.14 -27.81
C THR A 143 13.43 -19.36 -26.29
N PRO A 144 13.44 -18.29 -25.45
CA PRO A 144 13.30 -18.44 -24.00
C PRO A 144 11.98 -19.13 -23.61
N ALA A 145 12.03 -19.97 -22.58
CA ALA A 145 10.88 -20.79 -22.16
C ALA A 145 9.62 -19.97 -21.83
N SER A 146 9.78 -18.76 -21.25
CA SER A 146 8.66 -17.86 -20.96
C SER A 146 7.95 -17.41 -22.25
N THR A 147 8.71 -17.00 -23.26
CA THR A 147 8.17 -16.55 -24.55
C THR A 147 7.54 -17.70 -25.33
N ALA A 148 8.09 -18.91 -25.20
CA ALA A 148 7.52 -20.13 -25.77
C ALA A 148 6.16 -20.48 -25.12
N LEU A 149 6.05 -20.34 -23.79
CA LEU A 149 4.79 -20.53 -23.06
C LEU A 149 3.73 -19.49 -23.46
N ASP A 150 4.08 -18.20 -23.51
CA ASP A 150 3.17 -17.13 -23.95
C ASP A 150 2.65 -17.36 -25.37
N THR A 151 3.53 -17.81 -26.27
CA THR A 151 3.17 -18.11 -27.66
C THR A 151 2.28 -19.36 -27.75
N ALA A 152 2.56 -20.38 -26.94
CA ALA A 152 1.72 -21.59 -26.86
C ALA A 152 0.32 -21.27 -26.32
N GLU A 153 0.23 -20.44 -25.28
CA GLU A 153 -1.04 -19.95 -24.75
C GLU A 153 -1.83 -19.18 -25.82
N GLY A 154 -1.18 -18.27 -26.56
CA GLY A 154 -1.82 -17.53 -27.65
C GLY A 154 -2.35 -18.43 -28.78
N VAL A 155 -1.63 -19.49 -29.13
CA VAL A 155 -2.06 -20.45 -30.17
C VAL A 155 -3.31 -21.24 -29.75
N ILE A 156 -3.38 -21.68 -28.49
CA ILE A 156 -4.57 -22.34 -27.93
C ILE A 156 -5.73 -21.35 -27.79
N PHE A 157 -5.44 -20.13 -27.37
CA PHE A 157 -6.43 -19.07 -27.20
C PHE A 157 -7.14 -18.73 -28.51
N ASN A 158 -6.41 -18.56 -29.61
CA ASN A 158 -7.00 -18.24 -30.92
C ASN A 158 -7.96 -19.35 -31.44
N ILE A 159 -7.74 -20.61 -31.04
CA ILE A 159 -8.65 -21.72 -31.37
C ILE A 159 -9.94 -21.61 -30.54
N ALA A 160 -9.84 -21.18 -29.28
CA ALA A 160 -10.99 -20.98 -28.41
C ALA A 160 -11.82 -19.73 -28.81
N GLU A 161 -11.17 -18.69 -29.32
CA GLU A 161 -11.82 -17.43 -29.72
C GLU A 161 -12.58 -17.54 -31.05
N GLY A 162 -12.15 -18.43 -31.96
CA GLY A 162 -12.85 -18.71 -33.22
C GLY A 162 -14.28 -19.25 -33.09
N ARG A 163 -14.77 -19.50 -31.87
CA ARG A 163 -16.17 -19.84 -31.54
C ARG A 163 -17.07 -18.64 -31.29
N ILE A 164 -16.52 -17.43 -31.15
CA ILE A 164 -17.29 -16.24 -30.76
C ILE A 164 -17.30 -15.24 -31.91
N THR A 165 -18.07 -15.54 -32.96
CA THR A 165 -18.62 -14.49 -33.83
C THR A 165 -19.90 -13.99 -33.18
N GLN A 166 -19.92 -12.73 -32.73
CA GLN A 166 -21.17 -12.08 -32.35
C GLN A 166 -21.89 -11.68 -33.65
N ASP A 167 -22.88 -12.48 -34.05
CA ASP A 167 -23.78 -12.15 -35.16
C ASP A 167 -24.79 -11.05 -34.77
N PHE A 168 -25.40 -10.44 -35.78
CA PHE A 168 -26.51 -9.49 -35.57
C PHE A 168 -27.72 -10.22 -34.98
N VAL A 169 -28.02 -9.99 -33.70
CA VAL A 169 -29.23 -10.52 -33.06
C VAL A 169 -30.44 -9.69 -33.49
N ALA A 170 -31.48 -10.33 -34.03
CA ALA A 170 -32.70 -9.65 -34.43
C ALA A 170 -33.40 -9.01 -33.22
N LEU A 171 -33.87 -7.76 -33.36
CA LEU A 171 -34.49 -6.99 -32.27
C LEU A 171 -35.65 -7.76 -31.59
N LYS A 172 -36.42 -8.55 -32.35
CA LYS A 172 -37.53 -9.36 -31.82
C LYS A 172 -37.08 -10.36 -30.73
N ASP A 173 -35.89 -10.92 -30.86
CA ASP A 173 -35.37 -11.95 -29.95
C ASP A 173 -34.78 -11.29 -28.69
N ILE A 174 -34.19 -10.09 -28.85
CA ILE A 174 -33.78 -9.22 -27.74
C ILE A 174 -35.00 -8.71 -26.97
N LEU A 175 -36.07 -8.29 -27.66
CA LEU A 175 -37.27 -7.77 -27.02
C LEU A 175 -37.96 -8.82 -26.16
N LYS A 176 -37.99 -10.08 -26.60
CA LYS A 176 -38.56 -11.18 -25.81
C LYS A 176 -37.77 -11.41 -24.51
N THR A 177 -36.45 -11.53 -24.62
CA THR A 177 -35.56 -11.73 -23.46
C THR A 177 -35.54 -10.52 -22.52
N THR A 178 -35.62 -9.30 -23.07
CA THR A 178 -35.72 -8.06 -22.28
C THR A 178 -37.07 -7.97 -21.57
N TRP A 179 -38.17 -8.39 -22.22
CA TRP A 179 -39.50 -8.42 -21.61
C TRP A 179 -39.56 -9.41 -20.44
N ASP A 180 -38.99 -10.60 -20.61
CA ASP A 180 -38.89 -11.59 -19.53
C ASP A 180 -38.11 -11.04 -18.32
N GLN A 181 -37.01 -10.31 -18.56
CA GLN A 181 -36.24 -9.63 -17.50
C GLN A 181 -37.06 -8.53 -16.80
N ILE A 182 -37.78 -7.70 -17.56
CA ILE A 182 -38.64 -6.64 -17.01
C ILE A 182 -39.79 -7.25 -16.18
N GLU A 183 -40.40 -8.34 -16.65
CA GLU A 183 -41.48 -9.03 -15.94
C GLU A 183 -40.97 -9.64 -14.62
N GLN A 184 -39.75 -10.16 -14.62
CA GLN A 184 -39.10 -10.69 -13.42
C GLN A 184 -38.78 -9.58 -12.41
N ILE A 185 -38.26 -8.43 -12.86
CA ILE A 185 -38.02 -7.25 -12.00
C ILE A 185 -39.34 -6.68 -11.44
N HIS A 186 -40.43 -6.74 -12.20
CA HIS A 186 -41.73 -6.23 -11.75
C HIS A 186 -42.39 -7.13 -10.70
N LYS A 187 -42.21 -8.45 -10.78
CA LYS A 187 -42.75 -9.42 -9.80
C LYS A 187 -42.05 -9.34 -8.44
N ASP A 188 -40.74 -9.10 -8.44
CA ASP A 188 -39.95 -8.98 -7.22
C ASP A 188 -39.62 -7.50 -6.92
N GLN A 189 -40.57 -6.78 -6.31
CA GLN A 189 -40.51 -5.34 -5.99
C GLN A 189 -39.28 -4.86 -5.14
N SER A 190 -38.38 -5.76 -4.75
CA SER A 190 -37.21 -5.50 -3.91
C SER A 190 -35.86 -5.92 -4.53
N VAL A 191 -35.81 -6.36 -5.79
CA VAL A 191 -34.58 -6.92 -6.39
C VAL A 191 -33.81 -5.83 -7.15
N ILE A 192 -32.65 -5.48 -6.59
CA ILE A 192 -31.61 -4.67 -7.26
C ILE A 192 -31.15 -5.43 -8.51
N SER A 193 -31.12 -4.77 -9.68
CA SER A 193 -30.86 -5.45 -10.97
C SER A 193 -29.39 -5.86 -11.16
N GLY A 194 -28.46 -5.14 -10.53
CA GLY A 194 -27.02 -5.38 -10.54
C GLY A 194 -26.50 -5.96 -9.22
N VAL A 195 -25.17 -6.04 -9.08
CA VAL A 195 -24.52 -6.43 -7.82
C VAL A 195 -24.71 -5.30 -6.80
N PRO A 196 -25.41 -5.54 -5.68
CA PRO A 196 -25.66 -4.51 -4.68
C PRO A 196 -24.37 -4.10 -3.97
N SER A 197 -24.18 -2.80 -3.81
CA SER A 197 -23.04 -2.22 -3.09
C SER A 197 -23.16 -2.32 -1.57
N GLY A 198 -24.40 -2.43 -1.07
CA GLY A 198 -24.71 -2.41 0.35
C GLY A 198 -24.97 -1.03 0.94
N PHE A 199 -24.89 -0.01 0.10
CA PHE A 199 -25.28 1.33 0.44
C PHE A 199 -26.61 1.65 -0.23
N ASN A 200 -27.69 1.78 0.55
CA ASN A 200 -29.05 1.91 0.05
C ASN A 200 -29.20 3.09 -0.90
N ASP A 201 -28.56 4.22 -0.56
CA ASP A 201 -28.61 5.45 -1.38
C ASP A 201 -27.83 5.31 -2.69
N LEU A 202 -26.75 4.52 -2.70
CA LEU A 202 -26.00 4.20 -3.92
C LEU A 202 -26.81 3.25 -4.79
N ASP A 203 -27.29 2.15 -4.20
CA ASP A 203 -28.04 1.10 -4.90
C ASP A 203 -29.37 1.63 -5.47
N ALA A 204 -30.05 2.56 -4.77
CA ALA A 204 -31.24 3.23 -5.28
C ALA A 204 -30.96 4.10 -6.51
N LYS A 205 -29.73 4.64 -6.65
CA LYS A 205 -29.33 5.50 -7.77
C LYS A 205 -28.71 4.72 -8.93
N THR A 206 -28.03 3.61 -8.66
CA THR A 206 -27.33 2.80 -9.65
C THR A 206 -28.11 1.56 -10.08
N GLY A 207 -29.10 1.13 -9.29
CA GLY A 207 -29.71 -0.19 -9.44
C GLY A 207 -28.72 -1.32 -9.14
N GLY A 208 -27.67 -1.04 -8.35
CA GLY A 208 -26.51 -1.91 -8.16
C GLY A 208 -25.48 -1.78 -9.29
N PHE A 209 -24.34 -2.46 -9.16
CA PHE A 209 -23.32 -2.49 -10.20
C PHE A 209 -23.72 -3.46 -11.31
N GLN A 210 -23.97 -2.92 -12.51
CA GLN A 210 -24.50 -3.71 -13.61
C GLN A 210 -23.43 -4.60 -14.24
N LYS A 211 -23.87 -5.70 -14.84
CA LYS A 211 -22.99 -6.60 -15.59
C LYS A 211 -22.36 -5.85 -16.76
N SER A 212 -21.09 -6.17 -17.04
CA SER A 212 -20.31 -5.55 -18.11
C SER A 212 -19.86 -4.10 -17.88
N ASP A 213 -20.15 -3.51 -16.72
CA ASP A 213 -19.72 -2.17 -16.38
C ASP A 213 -18.28 -2.14 -15.83
N LEU A 214 -17.55 -1.11 -16.23
CA LEU A 214 -16.29 -0.70 -15.61
C LEU A 214 -16.60 0.48 -14.68
N ILE A 215 -16.42 0.26 -13.38
CA ILE A 215 -16.66 1.22 -12.32
C ILE A 215 -15.32 1.74 -11.81
N ILE A 216 -15.13 3.05 -11.81
CA ILE A 216 -13.96 3.69 -11.23
C ILE A 216 -14.34 4.31 -9.89
N ILE A 217 -13.62 3.91 -8.84
CA ILE A 217 -13.70 4.59 -7.54
C ILE A 217 -12.41 5.35 -7.36
N ALA A 218 -12.50 6.66 -7.23
CA ALA A 218 -11.34 7.51 -7.11
C ALA A 218 -11.40 8.43 -5.90
N ALA A 219 -10.25 8.57 -5.27
CA ALA A 219 -10.06 9.42 -4.11
C ALA A 219 -8.65 10.00 -4.13
N ARG A 220 -8.44 11.08 -3.38
CA ARG A 220 -7.09 11.57 -3.11
C ARG A 220 -6.37 10.58 -2.17
N PRO A 221 -5.05 10.37 -2.31
CA PRO A 221 -4.26 9.72 -1.28
C PRO A 221 -4.41 10.47 0.02
N GLY A 222 -4.42 9.73 1.13
CA GLY A 222 -4.35 10.35 2.44
C GLY A 222 -5.44 11.39 2.68
N VAL A 223 -6.70 11.15 2.25
CA VAL A 223 -7.83 11.98 2.71
C VAL A 223 -7.82 11.94 4.25
N GLY A 224 -7.15 12.93 4.86
CA GLY A 224 -6.87 13.06 6.30
C GLY A 224 -5.58 12.53 6.90
N LYS A 225 -4.55 12.14 6.14
CA LYS A 225 -3.40 11.39 6.68
C LYS A 225 -2.05 12.01 6.33
N CYS A 226 -1.99 13.33 6.36
CA CYS A 226 -0.80 14.08 5.97
C CYS A 226 -0.03 14.63 7.19
N LEU A 227 1.25 14.94 6.98
CA LEU A 227 2.20 15.52 7.92
C LEU A 227 2.58 16.94 7.46
N VAL A 228 2.83 17.84 8.40
CA VAL A 228 3.26 19.21 8.08
C VAL A 228 4.61 19.21 7.34
N ALA A 229 4.79 20.14 6.40
CA ALA A 229 5.98 20.29 5.55
C ALA A 229 7.32 20.23 6.31
N SER A 230 7.39 20.87 7.48
CA SER A 230 8.59 20.91 8.32
C SER A 230 8.86 19.63 9.11
N THR A 231 7.96 18.65 9.08
CA THR A 231 8.09 17.39 9.82
C THR A 231 9.34 16.66 9.35
N LEU A 232 10.23 16.33 10.28
CA LEU A 232 11.49 15.68 9.94
C LEU A 232 11.34 14.16 9.82
N VAL A 233 11.95 13.60 8.79
CA VAL A 233 12.04 12.18 8.46
C VAL A 233 13.51 11.79 8.30
N ASP A 234 13.88 10.62 8.80
CA ASP A 234 15.24 10.09 8.68
C ASP A 234 15.38 9.25 7.39
N ASP A 235 16.39 9.59 6.58
CA ASP A 235 16.74 8.88 5.34
C ASP A 235 17.51 7.58 5.66
N PRO A 236 16.96 6.40 5.31
CA PRO A 236 17.62 5.12 5.52
C PRO A 236 18.97 4.95 4.83
N GLU A 237 19.18 5.62 3.69
CA GLU A 237 20.39 5.43 2.90
C GLU A 237 21.56 6.25 3.45
N THR A 238 21.29 7.50 3.83
CA THR A 238 22.33 8.47 4.19
C THR A 238 22.42 8.72 5.68
N GLY A 239 21.39 8.36 6.45
CA GLY A 239 21.22 8.76 7.85
C GLY A 239 20.89 10.25 8.02
N ALA A 240 20.76 11.02 6.94
CA ALA A 240 20.38 12.42 7.02
C ALA A 240 18.95 12.59 7.54
N ARG A 241 18.71 13.70 8.25
CA ARG A 241 17.38 14.09 8.68
C ARG A 241 16.90 15.23 7.80
N LEU A 242 15.83 14.99 7.04
CA LEU A 242 15.28 15.91 6.05
C LEU A 242 13.82 16.21 6.39
N SER A 243 13.32 17.37 5.99
CA SER A 243 11.88 17.64 6.07
C SER A 243 11.10 16.73 5.11
N ILE A 244 9.83 16.44 5.40
CA ILE A 244 8.98 15.66 4.51
C ILE A 244 8.82 16.35 3.15
N GLU A 245 8.79 17.69 3.12
CA GLU A 245 8.82 18.47 1.90
C GLU A 245 10.08 18.18 1.07
N GLU A 246 11.26 18.14 1.69
CA GLU A 246 12.51 17.77 1.01
C GLU A 246 12.51 16.31 0.56
N PHE A 247 11.94 15.39 1.34
CA PHE A 247 11.76 13.98 0.95
C PHE A 247 10.95 13.87 -0.35
N VAL A 248 9.87 14.63 -0.44
CA VAL A 248 8.98 14.69 -1.62
C VAL A 248 9.67 15.37 -2.80
N LYS A 249 10.33 16.51 -2.59
CA LYS A 249 11.05 17.25 -3.65
C LYS A 249 12.23 16.47 -4.22
N LEU A 250 12.98 15.80 -3.36
CA LEU A 250 14.16 15.01 -3.74
C LEU A 250 13.80 13.57 -4.16
N LYS A 251 12.52 13.18 -4.03
CA LYS A 251 12.03 11.81 -4.31
C LYS A 251 12.89 10.73 -3.68
N ARG A 252 13.10 10.84 -2.36
CA ARG A 252 13.90 9.86 -1.60
C ARG A 252 13.24 8.49 -1.67
N PRO A 253 13.95 7.43 -2.08
CA PRO A 253 13.36 6.15 -2.47
C PRO A 253 12.83 5.32 -1.29
N SER A 254 13.31 5.58 -0.06
CA SER A 254 12.96 4.77 1.10
C SER A 254 12.77 5.58 2.38
N VAL A 255 12.00 5.02 3.31
CA VAL A 255 11.73 5.54 4.65
C VAL A 255 11.68 4.40 5.67
N PHE A 256 11.91 4.68 6.96
CA PHE A 256 11.70 3.69 8.00
C PHE A 256 10.23 3.49 8.31
N GLY A 257 9.82 2.24 8.45
CA GLY A 257 8.49 1.86 8.93
C GLY A 257 8.54 0.57 9.75
N LEU A 258 7.42 0.24 10.39
CA LEU A 258 7.26 -0.95 11.20
C LEU A 258 6.87 -2.15 10.33
N SER A 259 7.72 -3.18 10.32
CA SER A 259 7.49 -4.49 9.71
C SER A 259 6.20 -5.14 10.23
N PRO A 260 5.56 -6.06 9.48
CA PRO A 260 4.44 -6.84 10.02
C PRO A 260 4.82 -7.67 11.25
N TYR A 261 6.13 -7.83 11.51
CA TYR A 261 6.71 -8.53 12.65
C TYR A 261 7.23 -7.56 13.74
N GLY A 262 6.82 -6.29 13.69
CA GLY A 262 7.16 -5.28 14.69
C GLY A 262 8.59 -4.71 14.59
N ARG A 263 9.37 -5.03 13.56
CA ARG A 263 10.74 -4.51 13.43
C ARG A 263 10.77 -3.20 12.68
N ILE A 264 11.59 -2.25 13.12
CA ILE A 264 11.84 -1.01 12.38
C ILE A 264 12.84 -1.31 11.27
N GLU A 265 12.40 -1.18 10.02
CA GLU A 265 13.21 -1.47 8.83
C GLU A 265 13.00 -0.43 7.73
N SER A 266 13.96 -0.36 6.79
CA SER A 266 13.87 0.49 5.60
C SER A 266 12.84 -0.07 4.63
N ARG A 267 12.01 0.81 4.07
CA ARG A 267 10.92 0.46 3.14
C ARG A 267 10.87 1.40 1.96
N GLN A 268 10.53 0.86 0.81
CA GLN A 268 10.40 1.62 -0.43
C GLN A 268 9.15 2.50 -0.39
N ILE A 269 9.32 3.74 -0.85
CA ILE A 269 8.23 4.69 -1.08
C ILE A 269 7.76 4.50 -2.52
N ALA A 270 6.45 4.29 -2.71
CA ALA A 270 5.83 4.17 -4.02
C ALA A 270 5.43 5.53 -4.60
N ASP A 271 4.99 6.47 -3.76
CA ASP A 271 4.57 7.79 -4.19
C ASP A 271 4.85 8.88 -3.15
N TRP A 272 5.09 10.10 -3.64
CA TRP A 272 5.39 11.30 -2.85
C TRP A 272 4.28 12.31 -3.07
N VAL A 273 3.44 12.49 -2.06
CA VAL A 273 2.21 13.27 -2.18
C VAL A 273 2.39 14.62 -1.51
N ASP A 274 2.16 15.68 -2.26
CA ASP A 274 1.89 17.02 -1.76
C ASP A 274 0.37 17.16 -1.70
N SER A 275 -0.15 17.53 -0.54
CA SER A 275 -1.57 17.53 -0.21
C SER A 275 -2.08 18.95 0.10
N GLY A 276 -1.28 19.98 -0.21
CA GLY A 276 -1.69 21.38 -0.11
C GLY A 276 -1.73 21.90 1.33
N MET A 277 -2.45 22.99 1.56
CA MET A 277 -2.67 23.55 2.89
C MET A 277 -3.81 22.79 3.58
N GLN A 278 -3.58 22.28 4.79
CA GLN A 278 -4.59 21.60 5.60
C GLN A 278 -4.49 21.97 7.08
N PRO A 279 -5.61 21.90 7.83
CA PRO A 279 -5.63 22.12 9.27
C PRO A 279 -4.85 21.03 10.00
N CYS A 280 -3.90 21.46 10.81
CA CYS A 280 -3.00 20.57 11.53
C CYS A 280 -3.11 20.72 13.05
N PHE A 281 -2.73 19.66 13.74
CA PHE A 281 -2.67 19.54 15.19
C PHE A 281 -1.27 19.10 15.59
N ALA A 282 -0.70 19.75 16.60
CA ALA A 282 0.52 19.32 17.25
C ALA A 282 0.21 18.31 18.34
N VAL A 283 0.72 17.10 18.19
CA VAL A 283 0.66 16.04 19.20
C VAL A 283 1.97 16.03 19.95
N THR A 284 1.94 16.33 21.24
CA THR A 284 3.12 16.30 22.11
C THR A 284 3.02 15.15 23.10
N THR A 285 4.08 14.36 23.22
CA THR A 285 4.15 13.21 24.12
C THR A 285 4.88 13.51 25.43
N GLN A 286 4.83 12.59 26.40
CA GLN A 286 5.40 12.77 27.74
C GLN A 286 6.93 12.84 27.70
N THR A 287 7.57 12.14 26.76
CA THR A 287 9.01 12.28 26.51
C THR A 287 9.37 13.56 25.76
N GLY A 288 8.39 14.33 25.28
CA GLY A 288 8.59 15.59 24.57
C GLY A 288 8.78 15.45 23.07
N ARG A 289 8.48 14.28 22.48
CA ARG A 289 8.32 14.16 21.03
C ARG A 289 7.12 14.97 20.60
N ARG A 290 7.24 15.66 19.47
CA ARG A 290 6.19 16.52 18.93
C ARG A 290 6.11 16.32 17.44
N VAL A 291 4.93 15.92 16.96
CA VAL A 291 4.64 15.74 15.54
C VAL A 291 3.40 16.55 15.18
N GLU A 292 3.43 17.20 14.02
CA GLU A 292 2.33 18.04 13.54
C GLU A 292 1.67 17.33 12.36
N VAL A 293 0.39 16.99 12.54
CA VAL A 293 -0.35 16.10 11.65
C VAL A 293 -1.77 16.60 11.44
N THR A 294 -2.40 16.13 10.38
CA THR A 294 -3.83 16.33 10.14
C THR A 294 -4.70 15.59 11.17
N GLY A 295 -5.90 16.08 11.47
CA GLY A 295 -6.75 15.56 12.58
C GLY A 295 -7.21 14.10 12.46
N HIS A 296 -6.95 13.45 11.33
CA HIS A 296 -7.33 12.06 11.07
C HIS A 296 -6.12 11.13 10.89
N HIS A 297 -4.94 11.66 11.18
CA HIS A 297 -3.70 10.91 11.13
C HIS A 297 -3.70 9.81 12.21
N PRO A 298 -3.56 8.53 11.84
CA PRO A 298 -3.60 7.43 12.79
C PRO A 298 -2.27 7.24 13.51
N PHE A 299 -2.34 7.03 14.82
CA PHE A 299 -1.21 6.68 15.67
C PHE A 299 -1.39 5.25 16.17
N LEU A 300 -0.31 4.49 16.28
CA LEU A 300 -0.34 3.14 16.85
C LEU A 300 -0.46 3.25 18.37
N THR A 301 -1.60 2.88 18.96
CA THR A 301 -1.84 2.93 20.41
C THR A 301 -1.87 1.53 21.03
N VAL A 302 -2.01 1.49 22.35
CA VAL A 302 -2.35 0.27 23.11
C VAL A 302 -3.80 -0.18 22.88
N SER A 303 -4.53 0.57 22.07
CA SER A 303 -5.82 0.32 21.41
C SER A 303 -5.72 0.51 19.87
N GLY A 304 -4.51 0.62 19.30
CA GLY A 304 -4.14 0.50 17.88
C GLY A 304 -4.01 1.70 17.05
N TRP A 305 -3.90 1.47 15.74
CA TRP A 305 -4.01 2.54 14.77
C TRP A 305 -5.36 3.23 14.95
N GLN A 306 -5.35 4.30 15.74
CA GLN A 306 -6.49 5.14 16.06
C GLN A 306 -6.19 6.55 15.54
N PRO A 307 -7.15 7.21 14.86
CA PRO A 307 -6.98 8.56 14.34
C PRO A 307 -6.84 9.58 15.49
N LEU A 308 -6.13 10.67 15.22
CA LEU A 308 -5.83 11.68 16.23
C LEU A 308 -7.07 12.22 16.98
N HIS A 309 -8.19 12.44 16.30
CA HIS A 309 -9.39 13.01 16.93
C HIS A 309 -10.08 12.07 17.95
N GLU A 310 -9.76 10.78 17.96
CA GLU A 310 -10.22 9.84 18.99
C GLU A 310 -9.28 9.80 20.20
N LEU A 311 -8.05 10.30 20.03
CA LEU A 311 -7.05 10.29 21.08
C LEU A 311 -7.25 11.46 22.02
N ILE A 312 -7.10 11.17 23.31
CA ILE A 312 -7.13 12.17 24.36
C ILE A 312 -5.81 12.23 25.11
N LYS A 313 -5.61 13.33 25.82
CA LYS A 313 -4.49 13.47 26.74
C LYS A 313 -4.49 12.30 27.74
N GLY A 314 -3.37 11.58 27.81
CA GLY A 314 -3.16 10.43 28.69
C GLY A 314 -3.06 9.09 27.96
N ASP A 315 -3.58 9.00 26.72
CA ASP A 315 -3.46 7.83 25.86
C ASP A 315 -2.00 7.56 25.49
N ALA A 316 -1.65 6.28 25.33
CA ALA A 316 -0.30 5.86 25.03
C ALA A 316 -0.17 5.47 23.55
N ILE A 317 0.73 6.15 22.84
CA ILE A 317 1.09 5.87 21.44
C ILE A 317 2.47 5.22 21.38
N ALA A 318 2.69 4.38 20.38
CA ALA A 318 3.95 3.74 20.10
C ALA A 318 4.88 4.72 19.39
N VAL A 319 6.08 4.84 19.93
CA VAL A 319 7.19 5.58 19.33
C VAL A 319 8.42 4.66 19.29
N PRO A 320 9.36 4.84 18.34
CA PRO A 320 10.64 4.15 18.37
C PRO A 320 11.36 4.36 19.72
N ARG A 321 11.65 3.25 20.42
CA ARG A 321 12.57 3.22 21.57
C ARG A 321 14.00 3.43 21.11
N ARG A 322 14.33 2.87 19.95
CA ARG A 322 15.64 2.96 19.32
C ARG A 322 15.47 3.07 17.81
N LEU A 323 16.19 4.01 17.20
CA LEU A 323 16.23 4.19 15.77
C LEU A 323 17.70 4.07 15.32
N ALA A 324 18.22 2.84 15.17
CA ALA A 324 19.66 2.56 15.08
C ALA A 324 20.30 2.96 13.73
N ILE A 325 20.08 4.20 13.29
CA ILE A 325 20.51 4.75 12.02
C ILE A 325 21.65 5.72 12.26
N PHE A 326 22.77 5.44 11.62
CA PHE A 326 23.94 6.29 11.60
C PHE A 326 24.37 6.42 10.15
N GLY A 327 24.88 7.59 9.77
CA GLY A 327 25.35 7.75 8.41
C GLY A 327 26.70 7.05 8.18
N ILE A 328 27.23 7.24 6.98
CA ILE A 328 28.45 6.57 6.51
C ILE A 328 29.68 7.49 6.53
N GLU A 329 29.49 8.80 6.75
CA GLU A 329 30.59 9.77 6.74
C GLU A 329 31.47 9.58 7.98
N LYS A 330 32.71 9.15 7.76
CA LYS A 330 33.69 9.01 8.84
C LYS A 330 34.33 10.35 9.15
N VAL A 331 34.22 10.78 10.40
CA VAL A 331 34.87 11.99 10.91
C VAL A 331 35.80 11.61 12.05
N PRO A 332 37.03 12.16 12.13
CA PRO A 332 37.92 11.89 13.25
C PRO A 332 37.24 12.17 14.59
N ALA A 333 37.31 11.22 15.52
CA ALA A 333 36.72 11.30 16.85
C ALA A 333 37.04 12.63 17.57
N GLN A 334 38.30 13.06 17.52
CA GLN A 334 38.74 14.34 18.12
C GLN A 334 38.06 15.56 17.48
N LEU A 335 37.84 15.55 16.16
CA LEU A 335 37.19 16.65 15.46
C LEU A 335 35.68 16.71 15.79
N ALA A 336 35.03 15.56 15.92
CA ALA A 336 33.64 15.47 16.37
C ALA A 336 33.48 15.93 17.83
N ARG A 337 34.38 15.52 18.73
CA ARG A 337 34.42 16.03 20.12
C ARG A 337 34.62 17.55 20.17
N LEU A 338 35.54 18.07 19.37
CA LEU A 338 35.84 19.50 19.29
C LEU A 338 34.60 20.30 18.89
N LEU A 339 33.79 19.80 17.95
CA LEU A 339 32.51 20.42 17.62
C LEU A 339 31.57 20.44 18.85
N GLY A 340 31.52 19.36 19.62
CA GLY A 340 30.71 19.26 20.84
C GLY A 340 31.12 20.30 21.89
N TYR A 341 32.43 20.50 22.08
CA TYR A 341 32.98 21.54 22.95
C TYR A 341 32.56 22.96 22.54
N PHE A 342 32.57 23.26 21.24
CA PHE A 342 32.13 24.58 20.76
C PHE A 342 30.61 24.79 20.84
N ILE A 343 29.82 23.72 20.70
CA ILE A 343 28.37 23.81 20.86
C ILE A 343 27.99 24.07 22.32
N GLY A 344 28.65 23.39 23.27
CA GLY A 344 28.43 23.60 24.70
C GLY A 344 29.08 24.89 25.21
N ASP A 345 30.31 24.78 25.70
CA ASP A 345 31.09 25.85 26.35
C ASP A 345 31.74 26.86 25.37
N GLY A 346 31.40 26.81 24.08
CA GLY A 346 31.95 27.70 23.07
C GLY A 346 31.24 29.06 22.98
N ALA A 347 32.04 30.13 22.96
CA ALA A 347 31.64 31.48 22.60
C ALA A 347 32.10 31.80 21.16
N LEU A 348 31.13 31.83 20.24
CA LEU A 348 31.35 31.94 18.78
C LEU A 348 30.89 33.29 18.19
N SER A 349 30.50 34.25 19.04
CA SER A 349 30.01 35.57 18.65
C SER A 349 31.05 36.69 18.77
N THR A 350 32.28 36.35 19.19
CA THR A 350 33.39 37.29 19.39
C THR A 350 34.30 37.31 18.16
N SER A 351 35.36 38.13 18.19
CA SER A 351 36.32 38.26 17.08
C SER A 351 37.18 37.00 16.81
N ALA A 352 37.18 36.04 17.74
CA ALA A 352 37.92 34.78 17.63
C ALA A 352 37.19 33.68 18.43
N PRO A 353 37.16 32.41 17.96
CA PRO A 353 36.52 31.32 18.70
C PRO A 353 37.12 31.20 20.09
N GLU A 354 36.25 31.12 21.09
CA GLU A 354 36.64 31.03 22.49
C GLU A 354 35.93 29.84 23.14
N PHE A 355 36.65 29.12 23.98
CA PHE A 355 36.18 27.96 24.73
C PHE A 355 36.45 28.20 26.21
N ILE A 356 35.46 27.92 27.08
CA ILE A 356 35.55 28.24 28.52
C ILE A 356 35.32 26.98 29.34
N ASN A 357 36.37 26.42 29.94
CA ASN A 357 36.24 25.22 30.77
C ASN A 357 37.34 25.16 31.84
N VAL A 358 37.10 24.44 32.94
CA VAL A 358 38.03 24.30 34.08
C VAL A 358 38.54 22.87 34.25
N ASP A 359 37.93 21.88 33.59
CA ASP A 359 38.34 20.48 33.70
C ASP A 359 39.65 20.23 32.93
N PRO A 360 40.72 19.76 33.58
CA PRO A 360 42.02 19.62 32.96
C PRO A 360 42.03 18.61 31.81
N LYS A 361 41.25 17.51 31.90
CA LYS A 361 41.21 16.48 30.85
C LYS A 361 40.50 17.01 29.59
N ILE A 362 39.42 17.77 29.77
CA ILE A 362 38.70 18.38 28.64
C ILE A 362 39.58 19.45 27.96
N VAL A 363 40.26 20.28 28.75
CA VAL A 363 41.17 21.32 28.23
C VAL A 363 42.35 20.72 27.47
N GLU A 364 42.93 19.62 27.99
CA GLU A 364 44.02 18.91 27.31
C GLU A 364 43.56 18.32 25.97
N ASP A 365 42.41 17.63 25.95
CA ASP A 365 41.83 17.08 24.72
C ASP A 365 41.49 18.19 23.71
N PHE A 366 40.95 19.34 24.18
CA PHE A 366 40.69 20.51 23.34
C PHE A 366 41.98 21.04 22.70
N ARG A 367 43.05 21.22 23.49
CA ARG A 367 44.36 21.69 22.97
C ARG A 367 44.96 20.72 21.97
N ALA A 368 44.88 19.43 22.27
CA ALA A 368 45.34 18.37 21.37
C ALA A 368 44.56 18.40 20.04
N ALA A 369 43.23 18.49 20.09
CA ALA A 369 42.39 18.55 18.90
C ALA A 369 42.69 19.76 18.03
N ILE A 370 42.87 20.95 18.62
CA ILE A 370 43.25 22.16 17.88
C ILE A 370 44.64 21.98 17.24
N THR A 371 45.63 21.47 17.98
CA THR A 371 47.00 21.29 17.47
C THR A 371 47.05 20.30 16.31
N THR A 372 46.30 19.19 16.41
CA THR A 372 46.27 18.13 15.40
C THR A 372 45.51 18.54 14.14
N HIS A 373 44.30 19.10 14.28
CA HIS A 373 43.43 19.38 13.13
C HIS A 373 43.56 20.80 12.57
N PHE A 374 44.07 21.74 13.37
CA PHE A 374 44.26 23.14 12.99
C PHE A 374 45.67 23.63 13.37
N PRO A 375 46.74 23.06 12.79
CA PRO A 375 48.13 23.34 13.18
C PRO A 375 48.57 24.80 12.97
N THR A 376 47.83 25.56 12.15
CA THR A 376 48.02 27.00 11.92
C THR A 376 47.26 27.87 12.91
N CYS A 377 46.60 27.28 13.91
CA CYS A 377 45.93 27.97 15.00
C CYS A 377 46.73 27.88 16.30
N HIS A 378 46.66 28.93 17.12
CA HIS A 378 47.26 28.97 18.44
C HIS A 378 46.20 29.25 19.52
N VAL A 379 46.29 28.55 20.64
CA VAL A 379 45.37 28.69 21.78
C VAL A 379 46.02 29.59 22.83
N ALA A 380 45.49 30.80 22.99
CA ALA A 380 45.87 31.69 24.09
C ALA A 380 44.96 31.45 25.30
N GLN A 381 45.55 31.29 26.49
CA GLN A 381 44.81 31.09 27.74
C GLN A 381 44.78 32.37 28.58
N ARG A 382 43.61 32.71 29.12
CA ARG A 382 43.43 33.74 30.15
C ARG A 382 42.44 33.23 31.21
N GLY A 383 42.97 32.70 32.31
CA GLY A 383 42.15 32.03 33.32
C GLY A 383 41.45 30.80 32.72
N PRO A 384 40.12 30.65 32.86
CA PRO A 384 39.35 29.55 32.24
C PRO A 384 39.03 29.77 30.75
N HIS A 385 39.45 30.90 30.17
CA HIS A 385 39.16 31.25 28.78
C HIS A 385 40.29 30.81 27.84
N TYR A 386 39.95 30.06 26.80
CA TYR A 386 40.86 29.59 25.76
C TYR A 386 40.44 30.16 24.41
N ARG A 387 41.19 31.16 23.93
CA ARG A 387 40.89 31.85 22.66
C ARG A 387 41.80 31.36 21.55
N VAL A 388 41.22 31.04 20.39
CA VAL A 388 41.94 30.44 19.27
C VAL A 388 42.19 31.46 18.16
N PHE A 389 43.46 31.74 17.88
CA PHE A 389 43.90 32.70 16.86
C PHE A 389 44.52 32.00 15.65
N GLY A 390 44.26 32.52 14.45
CA GLY A 390 44.92 32.07 13.22
C GLY A 390 46.28 32.74 13.01
N TYR A 391 47.25 31.99 12.49
CA TYR A 391 48.61 32.44 12.23
C TYR A 391 48.88 32.57 10.72
N SER A 392 49.68 33.56 10.31
CA SER A 392 50.19 33.63 8.92
C SER A 392 51.61 33.07 8.88
N ALA A 393 51.82 32.07 8.01
CA ALA A 393 53.13 31.46 7.79
C ALA A 393 54.20 32.46 7.32
N LYS A 394 53.81 33.63 6.76
CA LYS A 394 54.75 34.63 6.24
C LYS A 394 55.30 35.63 7.27
N THR A 395 54.57 35.95 8.33
CA THR A 395 54.91 37.11 9.20
C THR A 395 55.15 36.78 10.66
N LYS A 396 54.96 35.52 11.08
CA LYS A 396 55.05 35.11 12.49
C LYS A 396 54.25 35.99 13.48
N LEU A 397 53.20 36.63 12.98
CA LEU A 397 52.30 37.52 13.72
C LEU A 397 50.85 37.02 13.59
N PRO A 398 49.96 37.33 14.57
CA PRO A 398 48.54 36.97 14.48
C PRO A 398 47.94 37.53 13.20
N ALA A 399 47.51 36.66 12.29
CA ALA A 399 46.97 37.08 11.01
C ALA A 399 45.50 37.45 11.18
N SER A 400 45.21 38.75 11.16
CA SER A 400 43.84 39.27 11.24
C SER A 400 42.90 38.77 10.12
N ARG A 401 43.37 38.06 9.09
CA ARG A 401 42.55 37.76 7.89
C ARG A 401 42.12 36.31 7.68
N PHE A 402 42.78 35.30 8.24
CA PHE A 402 42.42 33.90 7.95
C PHE A 402 42.59 32.97 9.17
N ASN A 403 41.49 32.77 9.91
CA ASN A 403 41.41 31.72 10.94
C ASN A 403 40.68 30.49 10.33
N PRO A 404 41.38 29.37 10.07
CA PRO A 404 40.77 28.20 9.44
C PRO A 404 39.69 27.55 10.31
N LEU A 405 39.81 27.66 11.64
CA LEU A 405 38.77 27.21 12.56
C LEU A 405 37.49 28.06 12.41
N VAL A 406 37.62 29.38 12.24
CA VAL A 406 36.45 30.24 11.95
C VAL A 406 35.80 29.85 10.63
N ARG A 407 36.58 29.53 9.60
CA ARG A 407 36.03 29.04 8.33
C ARG A 407 35.26 27.74 8.52
N TRP A 408 35.85 26.76 9.20
CA TRP A 408 35.19 25.49 9.51
C TRP A 408 33.88 25.69 10.29
N LEU A 409 33.87 26.56 11.31
CA LEU A 409 32.66 26.88 12.08
C LEU A 409 31.61 27.67 11.25
N LYS A 410 32.03 28.45 10.25
CA LYS A 410 31.12 29.10 9.29
C LYS A 410 30.50 28.08 8.34
N ASP A 411 31.30 27.14 7.82
CA ASP A 411 30.83 26.08 6.92
C ASP A 411 29.81 25.17 7.62
N LEU A 412 29.97 24.96 8.93
CA LEU A 412 28.99 24.26 9.79
C LEU A 412 27.80 25.15 10.23
N GLY A 413 27.78 26.43 9.86
CA GLY A 413 26.71 27.36 10.20
C GLY A 413 26.58 27.67 11.70
N LEU A 414 27.67 27.57 12.47
CA LEU A 414 27.70 27.83 13.92
C LEU A 414 28.31 29.19 14.28
N TRP A 415 29.20 29.71 13.44
CA TRP A 415 29.86 30.99 13.68
C TRP A 415 28.87 32.16 13.76
N GLY A 416 28.99 33.00 14.79
CA GLY A 416 28.10 34.15 15.02
C GLY A 416 26.72 33.81 15.60
N LYS A 417 26.36 32.53 15.77
CA LYS A 417 25.07 32.15 16.36
C LYS A 417 25.07 32.32 17.88
N LYS A 418 24.00 32.90 18.41
CA LYS A 418 23.74 32.99 19.85
C LYS A 418 23.29 31.63 20.40
N ALA A 419 23.44 31.44 21.72
CA ALA A 419 23.09 30.19 22.41
C ALA A 419 21.64 29.73 22.18
N GLU A 420 20.70 30.67 22.06
CA GLU A 420 19.26 30.42 21.83
C GLU A 420 18.92 29.89 20.43
N PHE A 421 19.83 30.03 19.45
CA PHE A 421 19.65 29.57 18.07
C PHE A 421 20.65 28.48 17.65
N LYS A 422 21.45 27.95 18.59
CA LYS A 422 22.35 26.82 18.32
C LYS A 422 21.52 25.58 17.92
N ARG A 423 22.03 24.78 16.98
CA ARG A 423 21.49 23.49 16.50
C ARG A 423 22.67 22.56 16.22
N LEU A 424 22.44 21.25 16.16
CA LEU A 424 23.42 20.37 15.56
C LEU A 424 23.45 20.65 14.03
N PRO A 425 24.63 20.84 13.41
CA PRO A 425 24.71 21.02 11.97
C PRO A 425 24.15 19.82 11.21
N ASN A 426 23.39 20.03 10.13
CA ASN A 426 22.74 18.93 9.39
C ASN A 426 23.70 17.83 8.92
N VAL A 427 24.97 18.17 8.65
CA VAL A 427 26.01 17.22 8.25
C VAL A 427 26.27 16.14 9.30
N VAL A 428 26.03 16.45 10.58
CA VAL A 428 26.23 15.52 11.71
C VAL A 428 25.34 14.28 11.60
N TRP A 429 24.15 14.40 11.03
CA TRP A 429 23.23 13.27 10.90
C TRP A 429 23.75 12.19 9.93
N ARG A 430 24.62 12.59 9.00
CA ARG A 430 25.30 11.69 8.03
C ARG A 430 26.59 11.07 8.59
N TRP A 431 26.99 11.45 9.80
CA TRP A 431 28.18 10.88 10.42
C TRP A 431 27.94 9.47 10.94
N ASP A 432 29.02 8.69 10.97
CA ASP A 432 29.01 7.36 11.55
C ASP A 432 28.74 7.34 13.06
N LYS A 433 28.42 6.15 13.57
CA LYS A 433 28.04 5.96 14.98
C LYS A 433 29.10 6.48 15.94
N GLU A 434 30.37 6.33 15.59
CA GLU A 434 31.50 6.75 16.42
C GLU A 434 31.63 8.28 16.45
N ALA A 435 31.61 8.96 15.32
CA ALA A 435 31.67 10.41 15.28
C ALA A 435 30.47 11.07 15.98
N LEU A 436 29.24 10.57 15.76
CA LEU A 436 28.06 11.09 16.47
C LEU A 436 28.16 10.85 17.98
N ARG A 437 28.66 9.67 18.41
CA ARG A 437 28.89 9.37 19.83
C ARG A 437 29.86 10.38 20.45
N GLU A 438 30.98 10.63 19.80
CA GLU A 438 32.01 11.53 20.31
C GLU A 438 31.54 12.99 20.36
N LEU A 439 30.76 13.43 19.38
CA LEU A 439 30.09 14.74 19.41
C LEU A 439 29.20 14.89 20.66
N ILE A 440 28.31 13.93 20.89
CA ILE A 440 27.39 13.97 22.04
C ILE A 440 28.18 13.84 23.36
N ARG A 441 29.21 12.99 23.41
CA ARG A 441 30.11 12.87 24.57
C ARG A 441 30.77 14.21 24.91
N GLY A 442 31.32 14.91 23.92
CA GLY A 442 31.96 16.21 24.10
C GLY A 442 30.97 17.26 24.60
N LEU A 443 29.82 17.37 23.93
CA LEU A 443 28.75 18.31 24.28
C LEU A 443 28.22 18.10 25.70
N MET A 444 27.89 16.86 26.05
CA MET A 444 27.37 16.51 27.37
C MET A 444 28.45 16.65 28.46
N SER A 445 29.72 16.40 28.15
CA SER A 445 30.79 16.60 29.13
C SER A 445 31.02 18.07 29.49
N CYS A 446 30.65 19.00 28.61
CA CYS A 446 30.56 20.43 28.91
C CYS A 446 29.29 20.74 29.72
N ASP A 447 28.13 20.72 29.04
CA ASP A 447 26.86 21.29 29.54
C ASP A 447 25.96 20.28 30.27
N GLY A 448 26.21 18.99 30.09
CA GLY A 448 25.46 17.91 30.73
C GLY A 448 25.86 17.73 32.18
N SER A 449 24.93 17.32 33.02
CA SER A 449 25.14 17.07 34.45
C SER A 449 24.70 15.66 34.80
N ILE A 450 25.48 14.97 35.63
CA ILE A 450 25.12 13.68 36.22
C ILE A 450 25.20 13.79 37.74
N PHE A 451 24.13 13.40 38.43
CA PHE A 451 24.03 13.52 39.89
C PHE A 451 23.07 12.48 40.50
N ARG A 452 23.17 12.27 41.82
CA ARG A 452 22.25 11.43 42.58
C ARG A 452 21.06 12.27 43.03
N THR A 453 19.86 11.77 42.79
CA THR A 453 18.64 12.33 43.40
C THR A 453 18.61 12.05 44.91
N GLN A 454 17.73 12.73 45.65
CA GLN A 454 17.54 12.49 47.10
C GLN A 454 17.25 11.02 47.43
N ASN A 455 16.66 10.27 46.48
CA ASN A 455 16.36 8.85 46.61
C ASN A 455 17.51 7.94 46.14
N GLY A 456 18.73 8.48 45.99
CA GLY A 456 19.94 7.74 45.59
C GLY A 456 20.04 7.36 44.11
N ARG A 457 19.01 7.65 43.29
CA ARG A 457 18.94 7.26 41.87
C ARG A 457 19.79 8.17 40.99
N PRO A 458 20.58 7.63 40.04
CA PRO A 458 21.34 8.42 39.08
C PRO A 458 20.41 9.14 38.10
N ARG A 459 20.78 10.35 37.73
CA ARG A 459 20.04 11.16 36.77
C ARG A 459 21.01 11.95 35.90
N ILE A 460 20.75 11.97 34.60
CA ILE A 460 21.49 12.79 33.63
C ILE A 460 20.57 13.91 33.16
N GLU A 461 21.06 15.15 33.15
CA GLU A 461 20.34 16.32 32.66
C GLU A 461 21.23 17.11 31.69
N PHE A 462 20.64 17.59 30.61
CA PHE A 462 21.23 18.58 29.72
C PHE A 462 20.28 19.78 29.67
N ALA A 463 20.78 20.96 30.03
CA ALA A 463 20.00 22.19 30.10
C ALA A 463 20.54 23.19 29.08
N VAL A 464 19.67 23.70 28.21
CA VAL A 464 20.08 24.52 27.07
C VAL A 464 19.05 25.60 26.76
N ALA A 465 19.48 26.74 26.24
CA ALA A 465 18.57 27.83 25.88
C ALA A 465 17.80 27.57 24.58
N SER A 466 18.43 26.92 23.61
CA SER A 466 17.85 26.58 22.30
C SER A 466 16.91 25.38 22.39
N GLU A 467 15.67 25.58 21.97
CA GLU A 467 14.70 24.47 21.77
C GLU A 467 15.21 23.47 20.74
N GLY A 468 15.73 23.98 19.63
CA GLY A 468 16.14 23.13 18.52
C GLY A 468 17.34 22.26 18.87
N LEU A 469 18.33 22.78 19.62
CA LEU A 469 19.45 21.95 20.11
C LEU A 469 18.96 20.90 21.11
N ALA A 470 17.96 21.23 21.93
CA ALA A 470 17.35 20.26 22.83
C ALA A 470 16.64 19.12 22.06
N LYS A 471 15.90 19.45 20.99
CA LYS A 471 15.29 18.47 20.06
C LYS A 471 16.34 17.61 19.36
N ASP A 472 17.41 18.23 18.86
CA ASP A 472 18.49 17.51 18.18
C ASP A 472 19.18 16.54 19.14
N VAL A 473 19.52 16.96 20.37
CA VAL A 473 20.11 16.07 21.38
C VAL A 473 19.14 14.96 21.79
N HIS A 474 17.85 15.28 21.96
CA HIS A 474 16.82 14.28 22.28
C HIS A 474 16.77 13.17 21.21
N HIS A 475 16.72 13.53 19.93
CA HIS A 475 16.72 12.58 18.83
C HIS A 475 18.05 11.81 18.69
N ALA A 476 19.19 12.48 18.88
CA ALA A 476 20.49 11.79 18.88
C ALA A 476 20.53 10.67 19.94
N LEU A 477 19.94 10.91 21.12
CA LEU A 477 19.80 9.89 22.15
C LEU A 477 18.85 8.75 21.71
N VAL A 478 17.76 9.03 20.99
CA VAL A 478 16.88 8.00 20.39
C VAL A 478 17.65 7.09 19.42
N ARG A 479 18.60 7.64 18.64
CA ARG A 479 19.45 6.81 17.75
C ARG A 479 20.33 5.81 18.51
N PHE A 480 20.81 6.21 19.69
CA PHE A 480 21.51 5.31 20.62
C PHE A 480 20.57 4.44 21.48
N GLY A 481 19.24 4.55 21.28
CA GLY A 481 18.24 3.83 22.06
C GLY A 481 18.20 4.27 23.52
N ILE A 482 18.51 5.53 23.80
CA ILE A 482 18.50 6.14 25.13
C ILE A 482 17.21 6.96 25.23
N VAL A 483 16.29 6.53 26.09
CA VAL A 483 15.03 7.25 26.31
C VAL A 483 15.29 8.45 27.21
N SER A 484 15.01 9.64 26.70
CA SER A 484 15.12 10.89 27.45
C SER A 484 13.79 11.64 27.44
N ARG A 485 13.64 12.60 28.34
CA ARG A 485 12.48 13.50 28.43
C ARG A 485 12.91 14.91 28.09
N LEU A 486 12.35 15.45 27.01
CA LEU A 486 12.46 16.83 26.59
C LEU A 486 11.29 17.66 27.15
N TYR A 487 11.59 18.77 27.83
CA TYR A 487 10.57 19.71 28.28
C TYR A 487 11.12 21.12 28.46
N ARG A 488 10.23 22.11 28.39
CA ARG A 488 10.55 23.51 28.69
C ARG A 488 10.50 23.74 30.20
N LYS A 489 11.61 24.17 30.82
CA LYS A 489 11.68 24.48 32.26
C LYS A 489 11.35 25.95 32.56
N SER A 490 11.81 26.86 31.71
CA SER A 490 11.54 28.31 31.81
C SER A 490 11.55 28.91 30.41
N GLU A 491 11.21 30.20 30.27
CA GLU A 491 11.12 30.86 28.96
C GLU A 491 12.38 30.68 28.10
N ARG A 492 13.57 30.66 28.72
CA ARG A 492 14.87 30.54 28.05
C ARG A 492 15.66 29.27 28.46
N CYS A 493 14.99 28.22 28.91
CA CYS A 493 15.66 26.98 29.28
C CYS A 493 14.81 25.75 28.96
N TRP A 494 15.35 24.92 28.07
CA TRP A 494 14.91 23.58 27.74
C TRP A 494 15.77 22.54 28.44
N ARG A 495 15.18 21.39 28.74
CA ARG A 495 15.86 20.30 29.41
C ARG A 495 15.64 18.99 28.68
N VAL A 496 16.74 18.26 28.48
CA VAL A 496 16.73 16.85 28.09
C VAL A 496 17.20 16.05 29.31
N GLN A 497 16.32 15.20 29.83
CA GLN A 497 16.54 14.49 31.09
C GLN A 497 16.45 12.98 30.89
N ILE A 498 17.47 12.25 31.33
CA ILE A 498 17.47 10.78 31.33
C ILE A 498 17.25 10.32 32.77
N THR A 499 16.09 9.72 33.02
CA THR A 499 15.71 9.19 34.34
C THR A 499 15.56 7.67 34.37
N ASP A 500 15.38 7.06 33.20
CA ASP A 500 15.22 5.62 33.09
C ASP A 500 16.55 4.90 33.35
N SER A 501 16.55 3.85 34.19
CA SER A 501 17.80 3.20 34.61
C SER A 501 18.51 2.48 33.47
N GLU A 502 17.76 1.88 32.54
CA GLU A 502 18.34 1.23 31.38
C GLU A 502 19.00 2.25 30.45
N SER A 503 18.32 3.39 30.24
CA SER A 503 18.83 4.50 29.43
C SER A 503 20.05 5.17 30.06
N VAL A 504 20.10 5.32 31.39
CA VAL A 504 21.29 5.82 32.09
C VAL A 504 22.46 4.84 31.97
N ALA A 505 22.22 3.54 32.16
CA ALA A 505 23.25 2.52 31.99
C ALA A 505 23.77 2.47 30.55
N ARG A 506 22.87 2.53 29.56
CA ARG A 506 23.21 2.59 28.14
C ARG A 506 23.99 3.85 27.79
N TYR A 507 23.62 5.02 28.33
CA TYR A 507 24.40 6.24 28.17
C TYR A 507 25.83 6.06 28.70
N GLN A 508 26.00 5.50 29.91
CA GLN A 508 27.32 5.28 30.50
C GLN A 508 28.17 4.27 29.72
N ALA A 509 27.54 3.23 29.17
CA ALA A 509 28.23 2.20 28.40
C ALA A 509 28.58 2.65 26.97
N GLU A 510 27.65 3.29 26.26
CA GLU A 510 27.80 3.63 24.85
C GLU A 510 28.41 5.02 24.61
N ILE A 511 27.99 6.04 25.38
CA ILE A 511 28.44 7.43 25.19
C ILE A 511 29.52 7.77 26.22
N GLY A 512 29.21 7.68 27.52
CA GLY A 512 30.15 8.00 28.60
C GLY A 512 30.44 9.50 28.74
N TRP A 513 31.51 9.82 29.47
CA TRP A 513 31.91 11.18 29.84
C TRP A 513 33.40 11.42 29.62
N ILE A 514 33.81 12.68 29.72
CA ILE A 514 35.21 13.13 29.77
C ILE A 514 35.37 13.92 31.07
N GLY A 515 36.57 13.89 31.65
CA GLY A 515 36.86 14.70 32.83
C GLY A 515 36.42 14.08 34.15
N GLU A 516 36.12 14.94 35.11
CA GLU A 516 35.67 14.63 36.48
C GLU A 516 34.38 13.79 36.49
N LYS A 517 33.52 13.95 35.47
CA LYS A 517 32.21 13.27 35.38
C LYS A 517 32.33 11.75 35.18
N VAL A 518 33.47 11.26 34.70
CA VAL A 518 33.74 9.82 34.50
C VAL A 518 33.70 9.06 35.82
N ASP A 519 34.25 9.66 36.87
CA ASP A 519 34.47 8.99 38.15
C ASP A 519 33.27 9.14 39.12
N ARG A 520 32.24 9.90 38.73
CA ARG A 520 31.06 10.19 39.60
C ARG A 520 30.13 8.99 39.79
N PHE A 521 30.06 8.08 38.82
CA PHE A 521 29.21 6.88 38.87
C PHE A 521 29.90 5.67 38.22
N PRO A 522 29.76 4.47 38.80
CA PRO A 522 30.25 3.25 38.14
C PRO A 522 29.50 3.02 36.82
N LYS A 523 30.16 2.36 35.86
CA LYS A 523 29.55 1.98 34.57
C LYS A 523 28.40 0.99 34.73
N ASP A 524 28.48 0.14 35.75
CA ASP A 524 27.46 -0.84 36.09
C ASP A 524 26.57 -0.28 37.21
N LEU A 525 25.40 0.26 36.82
CA LEU A 525 24.42 0.83 37.74
C LEU A 525 23.31 -0.19 37.99
N PRO A 526 22.92 -0.43 39.26
CA PRO A 526 21.81 -1.33 39.56
C PRO A 526 20.51 -0.83 38.90
N GLN A 527 19.74 -1.76 38.31
CA GLN A 527 18.46 -1.42 37.71
C GLN A 527 17.45 -1.01 38.79
N PHE A 528 16.78 0.13 38.59
CA PHE A 528 15.77 0.64 39.51
C PHE A 528 14.39 0.58 38.86
N ARG A 529 13.35 0.27 39.65
CA ARG A 529 11.97 0.27 39.15
C ARG A 529 11.53 1.70 38.79
N SER A 530 11.17 1.89 37.53
CA SER A 530 10.56 3.10 36.98
C SER A 530 9.17 2.74 36.45
N ASN A 531 8.20 3.66 36.56
CA ASN A 531 6.87 3.49 35.97
C ASN A 531 6.74 4.19 34.61
N ASN A 532 7.81 4.84 34.14
CA ASN A 532 7.81 5.53 32.84
C ASN A 532 7.85 4.52 31.70
N GLY A 533 7.07 4.75 30.65
CA GLY A 533 6.95 3.81 29.52
C GLY A 533 6.18 2.54 29.86
N HIS A 534 5.48 2.50 31.00
CA HIS A 534 4.56 1.40 31.31
C HIS A 534 3.34 1.47 30.41
N LEU A 535 2.97 0.31 29.88
CA LEU A 535 1.73 0.05 29.19
C LEU A 535 0.53 0.40 30.10
N PRO A 536 -0.54 1.00 29.55
CA PRO A 536 -1.77 1.26 30.29
C PRO A 536 -2.34 0.04 31.02
N VAL A 537 -3.10 0.30 32.08
CA VAL A 537 -3.67 -0.74 32.97
C VAL A 537 -4.53 -1.75 32.21
N VAL A 538 -5.18 -1.33 31.12
CA VAL A 538 -5.97 -2.22 30.25
C VAL A 538 -5.16 -3.42 29.76
N VAL A 539 -3.82 -3.32 29.66
CA VAL A 539 -2.97 -4.45 29.25
C VAL A 539 -3.00 -5.62 30.22
N TRP A 540 -3.29 -5.39 31.49
CA TRP A 540 -3.49 -6.49 32.45
C TRP A 540 -4.71 -7.36 32.13
N THR A 541 -5.77 -6.76 31.60
CA THR A 541 -6.95 -7.49 31.16
C THR A 541 -6.60 -8.43 30.00
N MET A 542 -5.76 -7.96 29.09
CA MET A 542 -5.25 -8.69 27.94
C MET A 542 -4.44 -9.92 28.36
N VAL A 543 -3.48 -9.73 29.26
CA VAL A 543 -2.67 -10.81 29.83
C VAL A 543 -3.56 -11.82 30.57
N GLY A 544 -4.55 -11.34 31.31
CA GLY A 544 -5.51 -12.19 32.00
C GLY A 544 -6.37 -13.04 31.07
N GLN A 545 -6.82 -12.46 29.95
CA GLN A 545 -7.59 -13.16 28.92
C GLN A 545 -6.74 -14.23 28.20
N ALA A 546 -5.55 -13.87 27.75
CA ALA A 546 -4.61 -14.82 27.14
C ALA A 546 -4.26 -15.97 28.09
N ALA A 547 -4.04 -15.67 29.38
CA ALA A 547 -3.81 -16.70 30.40
C ALA A 547 -5.02 -17.62 30.60
N ALA A 548 -6.23 -17.05 30.65
CA ALA A 548 -7.46 -17.81 30.81
C ALA A 548 -7.71 -18.77 29.62
N MET A 549 -7.39 -18.36 28.40
CA MET A 549 -7.50 -19.21 27.20
C MET A 549 -6.63 -20.45 27.27
N GLN A 550 -5.47 -20.36 27.92
CA GLN A 550 -4.59 -21.49 28.16
C GLN A 550 -4.88 -22.26 29.46
N GLY A 551 -5.98 -21.93 30.16
CA GLY A 551 -6.31 -22.53 31.45
C GLY A 551 -5.31 -22.20 32.57
N LEU A 552 -4.59 -21.08 32.45
CA LEU A 552 -3.60 -20.61 33.42
C LEU A 552 -4.23 -19.55 34.33
N GLY A 553 -4.34 -19.87 35.63
CA GLY A 553 -4.61 -18.85 36.64
C GLY A 553 -3.38 -17.97 36.88
N TRP A 554 -3.60 -16.75 37.39
CA TRP A 554 -2.52 -15.78 37.67
C TRP A 554 -1.36 -16.34 38.49
N SER A 555 -1.64 -17.15 39.51
CA SER A 555 -0.59 -17.81 40.30
C SER A 555 0.25 -18.79 39.49
N LYS A 556 -0.38 -19.55 38.59
CA LYS A 556 0.32 -20.52 37.73
C LYS A 556 1.16 -19.81 36.66
N LEU A 557 0.60 -18.76 36.04
CA LEU A 557 1.34 -17.91 35.10
C LEU A 557 2.58 -17.30 35.76
N ALA A 558 2.42 -16.72 36.96
CA ALA A 558 3.54 -16.12 37.69
C ALA A 558 4.67 -17.09 38.02
N VAL A 559 4.32 -18.33 38.42
CA VAL A 559 5.29 -19.39 38.70
C VAL A 559 6.03 -19.81 37.42
N LEU A 560 5.31 -20.03 36.32
CA LEU A 560 5.90 -20.37 35.03
C LEU A 560 6.80 -19.24 34.49
N SER A 561 6.43 -17.98 34.74
CA SER A 561 7.20 -16.77 34.38
C SER A 561 8.42 -16.52 35.25
N GLY A 562 8.67 -17.36 36.28
CA GLY A 562 9.77 -17.15 37.21
C GLY A 562 9.62 -15.89 38.07
N GLU A 563 8.42 -15.32 38.20
CA GLU A 563 8.18 -14.24 39.15
C GLU A 563 8.26 -14.78 40.57
N ARG A 564 9.06 -14.14 41.43
CA ARG A 564 9.10 -14.47 42.86
C ARG A 564 7.72 -14.19 43.43
N ALA A 565 6.96 -15.25 43.72
CA ALA A 565 5.76 -15.16 44.52
C ALA A 565 6.16 -14.61 45.89
N HIS A 566 5.96 -13.31 46.11
CA HIS A 566 5.77 -12.82 47.47
C HIS A 566 4.43 -13.37 47.91
N THR A 567 4.45 -14.62 48.37
CA THR A 567 3.30 -15.29 48.93
C THR A 567 2.81 -14.45 50.10
N SER A 568 1.58 -13.97 49.98
CA SER A 568 0.80 -13.62 51.16
C SER A 568 0.65 -14.89 52.02
N ARG A 569 0.13 -14.76 53.25
CA ARG A 569 -0.22 -15.89 54.14
C ARG A 569 -1.09 -16.99 53.49
N PHE A 570 -1.58 -16.81 52.26
CA PHE A 570 -2.51 -17.68 51.54
C PHE A 570 -1.99 -18.19 50.17
N GLU A 571 -0.69 -18.08 49.85
CA GLU A 571 -0.11 -18.56 48.56
C GLU A 571 -0.73 -17.97 47.29
N THR A 572 -1.44 -16.84 47.37
CA THR A 572 -2.03 -16.17 46.21
C THR A 572 -1.09 -15.12 45.61
N TYR A 573 -0.78 -15.24 44.32
CA TYR A 573 -0.04 -14.22 43.57
C TYR A 573 -0.92 -13.00 43.28
N ASN A 574 -0.41 -11.79 43.53
CA ASN A 574 -1.09 -10.55 43.18
C ASN A 574 -0.32 -9.82 42.05
N PRO A 575 -0.86 -9.76 40.81
CA PRO A 575 -0.21 -9.10 39.68
C PRO A 575 -0.04 -7.58 39.84
N ARG A 576 -0.74 -6.94 40.79
CA ARG A 576 -0.82 -5.49 41.01
C ARG A 576 -1.36 -4.74 39.78
N THR A 577 -2.53 -5.16 39.31
CA THR A 577 -3.20 -4.63 38.11
C THR A 577 -3.52 -3.13 38.18
N ASN A 578 -3.53 -2.52 39.37
CA ASN A 578 -3.78 -1.08 39.56
C ASN A 578 -2.66 -0.18 39.00
N HIS A 579 -1.53 -0.74 38.56
CA HIS A 579 -0.42 0.01 37.96
C HIS A 579 -0.21 -0.43 36.51
N GLY A 580 0.32 0.46 35.67
CA GLY A 580 0.72 0.10 34.31
C GLY A 580 1.74 -1.05 34.30
N LEU A 581 1.69 -1.87 33.25
CA LEU A 581 2.55 -3.04 33.06
C LEU A 581 3.83 -2.64 32.33
N SER A 582 5.01 -3.06 32.81
CA SER A 582 6.26 -2.81 32.07
C SER A 582 6.36 -3.74 30.86
N GLN A 583 6.88 -3.25 29.73
CA GLN A 583 7.08 -4.06 28.52
C GLN A 583 7.93 -5.30 28.78
N ARG A 584 8.98 -5.19 29.61
CA ARG A 584 9.81 -6.34 30.00
C ARG A 584 8.99 -7.41 30.74
N ARG A 585 8.15 -7.00 31.69
CA ARG A 585 7.31 -7.93 32.45
C ARG A 585 6.24 -8.55 31.54
N LEU A 586 5.69 -7.78 30.61
CA LEU A 586 4.80 -8.31 29.58
C LEU A 586 5.50 -9.35 28.71
N GLY A 587 6.73 -9.08 28.26
CA GLY A 587 7.53 -10.03 27.47
C GLY A 587 7.73 -11.37 28.20
N ILE A 588 8.05 -11.33 29.50
CA ILE A 588 8.18 -12.54 30.33
C ILE A 588 6.86 -13.31 30.44
N PHE A 589 5.72 -12.63 30.56
CA PHE A 589 4.42 -13.33 30.49
C PHE A 589 4.19 -13.90 29.10
N ASN A 590 4.55 -13.16 28.05
CA ASN A 590 4.30 -13.58 26.68
C ASN A 590 5.19 -14.72 26.19
N GLU A 591 6.35 -14.95 26.81
CA GLU A 591 7.15 -16.17 26.59
C GLU A 591 6.38 -17.45 26.89
N ILE A 592 5.31 -17.38 27.70
CA ILE A 592 4.43 -18.51 28.04
C ILE A 592 3.11 -18.41 27.31
N LEU A 593 2.54 -17.20 27.24
CA LEU A 593 1.24 -16.98 26.61
C LEU A 593 1.30 -17.08 25.09
N GLU A 594 2.47 -16.88 24.49
CA GLU A 594 2.71 -16.91 23.04
C GLU A 594 1.68 -16.12 22.24
N ASP A 595 1.13 -15.06 22.85
CA ASP A 595 0.15 -14.20 22.22
C ASP A 595 0.87 -13.20 21.31
N TRP A 596 0.50 -13.21 20.04
CA TRP A 596 1.19 -12.44 19.03
C TRP A 596 1.10 -10.93 19.29
N TRP A 597 0.02 -10.45 19.89
CA TRP A 597 -0.15 -9.03 20.15
C TRP A 597 0.52 -8.58 21.42
N LEU A 598 0.44 -9.38 22.47
CA LEU A 598 1.24 -9.16 23.66
C LEU A 598 2.73 -9.15 23.29
N SER A 599 3.13 -9.89 22.25
CA SER A 599 4.47 -9.82 21.65
C SER A 599 4.74 -8.44 21.05
N GLU A 600 3.81 -7.90 20.26
CA GLU A 600 3.93 -6.55 19.66
C GLU A 600 3.94 -5.43 20.73
N LEU A 601 3.13 -5.55 21.78
CA LEU A 601 3.15 -4.61 22.91
C LEU A 601 4.46 -4.70 23.73
N ALA A 602 4.99 -5.92 23.88
CA ALA A 602 6.26 -6.18 24.56
C ALA A 602 7.49 -5.87 23.70
N ASN A 603 7.28 -5.49 22.44
CA ASN A 603 8.33 -5.26 21.46
C ASN A 603 9.40 -4.29 21.99
N PRO A 604 10.67 -4.71 22.09
CA PRO A 604 11.75 -3.90 22.64
C PRO A 604 12.16 -2.74 21.73
N GLU A 605 11.76 -2.73 20.46
CA GLU A 605 12.00 -1.61 19.54
C GLU A 605 11.01 -0.46 19.73
N LEU A 606 9.86 -0.73 20.37
CA LEU A 606 8.82 0.26 20.65
C LEU A 606 8.91 0.79 22.09
N TYR A 607 8.49 2.03 22.26
CA TYR A 607 8.29 2.68 23.54
C TYR A 607 6.88 3.26 23.57
N TRP A 608 6.12 2.98 24.63
CA TRP A 608 4.74 3.46 24.78
C TRP A 608 4.74 4.80 25.50
N ASP A 609 4.57 5.86 24.74
CA ASP A 609 4.65 7.24 25.20
C ASP A 609 3.27 7.88 25.34
N ARG A 610 3.04 8.62 26.42
CA ARG A 610 1.72 9.19 26.71
C ARG A 610 1.54 10.55 26.06
N ILE A 611 0.40 10.80 25.45
CA ILE A 611 0.04 12.12 24.92
C ILE A 611 -0.16 13.09 26.10
N VAL A 612 0.54 14.23 26.07
CA VAL A 612 0.41 15.30 27.08
C VAL A 612 -0.36 16.51 26.58
N SER A 613 -0.34 16.77 25.28
CA SER A 613 -1.19 17.78 24.63
C SER A 613 -1.47 17.44 23.17
N ILE A 614 -2.65 17.86 22.72
CA ILE A 614 -3.08 17.90 21.32
C ILE A 614 -3.58 19.34 21.10
N GLU A 615 -2.88 20.11 20.28
CA GLU A 615 -3.12 21.55 20.12
C GLU A 615 -3.33 21.87 18.63
N PRO A 616 -4.38 22.60 18.24
CA PRO A 616 -4.52 23.06 16.86
C PRO A 616 -3.40 24.05 16.52
N VAL A 617 -2.72 23.85 15.39
CA VAL A 617 -1.64 24.72 14.90
C VAL A 617 -2.05 25.55 13.67
N GLY A 618 -3.30 25.41 13.22
CA GLY A 618 -3.83 26.11 12.04
C GLY A 618 -3.50 25.39 10.74
N ASP A 619 -3.65 26.11 9.63
CA ASP A 619 -3.39 25.56 8.29
C ASP A 619 -1.91 25.59 7.96
N HIS A 620 -1.38 24.43 7.55
CA HIS A 620 0.00 24.27 7.12
C HIS A 620 0.06 23.51 5.81
N GLN A 621 1.12 23.72 5.04
CA GLN A 621 1.41 22.88 3.88
C GLN A 621 1.70 21.46 4.38
N VAL A 622 1.04 20.45 3.80
CA VAL A 622 1.14 19.06 4.23
C VAL A 622 1.51 18.12 3.10
N TYR A 623 2.18 17.04 3.46
CA TYR A 623 2.67 16.00 2.57
C TYR A 623 2.32 14.61 3.11
N ASP A 624 2.29 13.62 2.24
CA ASP A 624 2.10 12.21 2.58
C ASP A 624 3.04 11.33 1.73
N LEU A 625 3.35 10.13 2.22
CA LEU A 625 4.19 9.14 1.56
C LEU A 625 3.43 7.83 1.43
N ALA A 626 3.32 7.31 0.21
CA ALA A 626 2.72 5.99 -0.01
C ALA A 626 3.78 4.89 0.19
N VAL A 627 3.58 4.04 1.20
CA VAL A 627 4.49 2.94 1.54
C VAL A 627 3.72 1.61 1.39
N PRO A 628 3.90 0.85 0.29
CA PRO A 628 3.07 -0.33 -0.01
C PRO A 628 3.18 -1.43 1.04
N SER A 629 4.40 -1.75 1.48
CA SER A 629 4.61 -2.75 2.52
C SER A 629 4.32 -2.15 3.89
N GLY A 630 3.22 -2.58 4.52
CA GLY A 630 2.85 -2.24 5.90
C GLY A 630 2.20 -0.86 6.10
N ALA A 631 2.04 -0.06 5.04
CA ALA A 631 1.26 1.18 5.02
C ALA A 631 1.56 2.15 6.17
N ASN A 632 2.81 2.16 6.67
CA ASN A 632 3.23 3.00 7.78
C ASN A 632 4.70 3.44 7.68
N PHE A 633 5.04 4.58 8.27
CA PHE A 633 6.41 5.08 8.36
C PHE A 633 6.68 5.85 9.67
N ILE A 634 7.93 6.31 9.88
CA ILE A 634 8.37 7.06 11.06
C ILE A 634 8.66 8.51 10.69
N ALA A 635 8.06 9.46 11.42
CA ALA A 635 8.31 10.89 11.30
C ALA A 635 8.35 11.56 12.69
N GLU A 636 9.29 12.46 12.93
CA GLU A 636 9.54 13.10 14.23
C GLU A 636 9.60 12.10 15.41
N ASP A 637 10.21 10.94 15.16
CA ASP A 637 10.26 9.82 16.10
C ASP A 637 8.87 9.27 16.51
N VAL A 638 7.88 9.26 15.60
CA VAL A 638 6.51 8.73 15.79
C VAL A 638 6.04 7.92 14.58
N LEU A 639 5.23 6.86 14.79
CA LEU A 639 4.68 5.95 13.75
C LEU A 639 3.32 6.41 13.17
N VAL A 640 3.10 6.29 11.85
CA VAL A 640 1.99 6.92 11.04
C VAL A 640 1.41 6.01 9.90
N HIS A 641 0.11 6.04 9.44
CA HIS A 641 -0.54 4.99 8.53
C HIS A 641 -1.71 5.36 7.48
N ASN A 642 -2.01 4.57 6.38
CA ASN A 642 -2.97 4.81 5.19
C ASN A 642 -4.28 3.88 4.97
N THR A 643 -5.40 4.27 4.25
CA THR A 643 -6.91 3.81 4.29
C THR A 643 -7.51 2.97 3.06
N SER A 644 -8.84 2.69 2.79
CA SER A 644 -9.78 1.56 3.20
C SER A 644 -11.20 1.31 2.49
N LEU A 645 -11.80 2.12 1.56
CA LEU A 645 -13.25 1.99 1.15
C LEU A 645 -13.67 0.68 0.44
N THR A 646 -12.91 0.23 -0.55
CA THR A 646 -13.35 -0.78 -1.54
C THR A 646 -13.61 -2.16 -0.91
N LEU A 647 -13.02 -2.40 0.27
CA LEU A 647 -13.19 -3.63 1.03
C LEU A 647 -14.60 -3.79 1.61
N ASN A 648 -15.30 -2.70 1.93
CA ASN A 648 -16.66 -2.81 2.49
C ASN A 648 -17.69 -3.22 1.42
N ILE A 649 -17.48 -2.83 0.16
CA ILE A 649 -18.32 -3.26 -0.97
C ILE A 649 -18.17 -4.76 -1.21
N ALA A 650 -16.92 -5.25 -1.25
CA ALA A 650 -16.61 -6.68 -1.42
C ALA A 650 -17.30 -7.55 -0.36
N GLN A 651 -17.18 -7.09 0.89
CA GLN A 651 -17.76 -7.72 2.06
C GLN A 651 -19.28 -7.83 1.96
N HIS A 652 -19.96 -6.74 1.61
CA HIS A 652 -21.42 -6.72 1.54
C HIS A 652 -21.97 -7.62 0.42
N ALA A 653 -21.37 -7.57 -0.77
CA ALA A 653 -21.77 -8.39 -1.91
C ALA A 653 -21.61 -9.88 -1.61
N SER A 654 -20.50 -10.29 -0.98
CA SER A 654 -20.22 -11.70 -0.74
C SER A 654 -20.90 -12.28 0.50
N ILE A 655 -21.02 -11.51 1.59
CA ILE A 655 -21.62 -12.02 2.83
C ILE A 655 -23.15 -12.04 2.74
N GLN A 656 -23.77 -10.92 2.36
CA GLN A 656 -25.23 -10.79 2.39
C GLN A 656 -25.91 -11.39 1.16
N TYR A 657 -25.33 -11.17 -0.02
CA TYR A 657 -25.93 -11.62 -1.28
C TYR A 657 -25.29 -12.89 -1.84
N LYS A 658 -24.28 -13.44 -1.13
CA LYS A 658 -23.57 -14.67 -1.51
C LYS A 658 -23.01 -14.62 -2.93
N ILE A 659 -22.62 -13.43 -3.38
CA ILE A 659 -22.03 -13.21 -4.71
C ILE A 659 -20.52 -13.47 -4.61
N PRO A 660 -19.94 -14.34 -5.45
CA PRO A 660 -18.50 -14.54 -5.47
C PRO A 660 -17.75 -13.31 -5.99
N VAL A 661 -16.74 -12.87 -5.23
CA VAL A 661 -15.95 -11.65 -5.49
C VAL A 661 -14.47 -12.02 -5.63
N ALA A 662 -13.80 -11.49 -6.65
CA ALA A 662 -12.35 -11.58 -6.81
C ALA A 662 -11.72 -10.23 -6.49
N ILE A 663 -10.71 -10.21 -5.63
CA ILE A 663 -9.97 -9.01 -5.21
C ILE A 663 -8.51 -9.18 -5.67
N PHE A 664 -8.07 -8.31 -6.57
CA PHE A 664 -6.67 -8.18 -6.97
C PHE A 664 -6.06 -7.02 -6.18
N SER A 665 -5.26 -7.38 -5.19
CA SER A 665 -4.63 -6.44 -4.25
C SER A 665 -3.18 -6.22 -4.62
N LEU A 666 -2.90 -5.09 -5.24
CA LEU A 666 -1.55 -4.74 -5.70
C LEU A 666 -0.80 -3.90 -4.65
N GLU A 667 -1.52 -3.32 -3.68
CA GLU A 667 -0.95 -2.51 -2.60
C GLU A 667 -0.79 -3.28 -1.29
N MET A 668 -1.75 -4.13 -0.93
CA MET A 668 -1.84 -4.79 0.38
C MET A 668 -1.69 -6.32 0.32
N SER A 669 -1.18 -6.93 1.39
CA SER A 669 -1.14 -8.41 1.48
C SER A 669 -2.49 -9.02 1.83
N GLU A 670 -2.69 -10.30 1.48
CA GLU A 670 -3.92 -11.05 1.77
C GLU A 670 -4.31 -10.97 3.26
N GLN A 671 -3.34 -11.16 4.15
CA GLN A 671 -3.56 -11.15 5.61
C GLN A 671 -4.09 -9.80 6.12
N GLN A 672 -3.59 -8.69 5.55
CA GLN A 672 -4.02 -7.35 5.94
C GLN A 672 -5.46 -7.08 5.48
N LEU A 673 -5.83 -7.57 4.30
CA LEU A 673 -7.20 -7.48 3.79
C LEU A 673 -8.17 -8.30 4.63
N VAL A 674 -7.85 -9.58 4.90
CA VAL A 674 -8.68 -10.47 5.73
C VAL A 674 -8.91 -9.88 7.11
N THR A 675 -7.86 -9.30 7.72
CA THR A 675 -7.98 -8.61 9.00
C THR A 675 -8.99 -7.47 8.92
N ARG A 676 -8.88 -6.58 7.92
CA ARG A 676 -9.82 -5.45 7.75
C ARG A 676 -11.26 -5.92 7.50
N LEU A 677 -11.45 -6.97 6.70
CA LEU A 677 -12.76 -7.59 6.47
C LEU A 677 -13.37 -8.11 7.78
N LEU A 678 -12.57 -8.82 8.59
CA LEU A 678 -13.02 -9.37 9.87
C LEU A 678 -13.36 -8.27 10.90
N CYS A 679 -12.60 -7.17 10.92
CA CYS A 679 -12.88 -6.01 11.78
C CYS A 679 -14.22 -5.35 11.41
N SER A 680 -14.42 -5.11 10.12
CA SER A 680 -15.63 -4.47 9.59
C SER A 680 -16.87 -5.36 9.81
N GLU A 681 -16.74 -6.68 9.66
CA GLU A 681 -17.86 -7.63 9.83
C GLU A 681 -18.22 -7.79 11.30
N ALA A 682 -17.24 -8.09 12.15
CA ALA A 682 -17.47 -8.21 13.58
C ALA A 682 -17.91 -6.87 14.20
N SER A 683 -17.74 -5.75 13.46
CA SER A 683 -17.81 -4.37 13.95
C SER A 683 -17.03 -4.23 15.25
N VAL A 684 -15.84 -4.80 15.21
CA VAL A 684 -14.85 -4.77 16.27
C VAL A 684 -13.76 -3.84 15.79
N ASP A 685 -13.28 -3.03 16.73
CA ASP A 685 -12.17 -2.13 16.51
C ASP A 685 -11.01 -2.88 15.85
N SER A 686 -10.49 -2.30 14.77
CA SER A 686 -9.47 -2.98 13.95
C SER A 686 -8.22 -3.30 14.74
N TYR A 687 -7.96 -2.52 15.76
CA TYR A 687 -7.03 -2.91 16.77
C TYR A 687 -7.47 -4.08 17.60
N ARG A 688 -8.59 -4.03 18.33
CA ARG A 688 -8.93 -5.09 19.30
C ARG A 688 -8.85 -6.49 18.70
N LEU A 689 -9.18 -6.63 17.42
CA LEU A 689 -8.98 -7.85 16.64
C LEU A 689 -7.51 -8.16 16.34
N ARG A 690 -6.74 -7.20 15.83
CA ARG A 690 -5.27 -7.29 15.69
C ARG A 690 -4.56 -7.49 17.02
N THR A 691 -5.27 -7.52 18.15
CA THR A 691 -4.61 -7.44 19.43
C THR A 691 -5.01 -8.53 20.41
N GLY A 692 -5.99 -9.35 20.05
CA GLY A 692 -6.56 -10.35 20.95
C GLY A 692 -7.34 -9.73 22.11
N LEU A 693 -7.56 -8.41 22.13
CA LEU A 693 -8.11 -7.65 23.28
C LEU A 693 -9.62 -7.54 23.22
N LEU A 694 -10.18 -8.67 22.84
CA LEU A 694 -11.56 -8.84 22.53
C LEU A 694 -12.29 -8.96 23.86
N LYS A 695 -13.26 -8.10 24.07
CA LYS A 695 -14.20 -8.25 25.18
C LYS A 695 -14.91 -9.59 25.03
N ASP A 696 -15.36 -10.18 26.13
CA ASP A 696 -16.09 -11.46 26.10
C ASP A 696 -17.36 -11.39 25.21
N ALA A 697 -17.93 -10.20 25.02
CA ALA A 697 -19.04 -9.94 24.10
C ALA A 697 -18.63 -9.78 22.62
N GLU A 698 -17.34 -9.53 22.33
CA GLU A 698 -16.78 -9.39 20.98
C GLU A 698 -16.36 -10.75 20.41
N TRP A 699 -15.97 -11.71 21.25
CA TRP A 699 -15.64 -13.09 20.82
C TRP A 699 -16.76 -13.80 20.05
N PRO A 700 -18.02 -13.79 20.52
CA PRO A 700 -19.14 -14.34 19.75
C PRO A 700 -19.34 -13.63 18.40
N ARG A 701 -19.14 -12.30 18.36
CA ARG A 701 -19.28 -11.51 17.12
C ARG A 701 -18.19 -11.83 16.11
N ILE A 702 -16.97 -12.11 16.57
CA ILE A 702 -15.85 -12.51 15.72
C ILE A 702 -16.01 -13.94 15.26
N ALA A 703 -16.42 -14.85 16.13
CA ALA A 703 -16.72 -16.23 15.74
C ALA A 703 -17.84 -16.26 14.69
N GLN A 704 -18.88 -15.44 14.87
CA GLN A 704 -19.95 -15.25 13.89
C GLN A 704 -19.40 -14.66 12.59
N ALA A 705 -18.60 -13.59 12.65
CA ALA A 705 -18.00 -12.95 11.49
C ALA A 705 -17.05 -13.89 10.73
N MET A 706 -16.25 -14.71 11.42
CA MET A 706 -15.41 -15.76 10.86
C MET A 706 -16.25 -16.81 10.14
N GLY A 707 -17.37 -17.24 10.73
CA GLY A 707 -18.32 -18.13 10.07
C GLY A 707 -18.88 -17.52 8.79
N SER A 708 -19.36 -16.27 8.87
CA SER A 708 -19.90 -15.54 7.72
C SER A 708 -18.87 -15.30 6.63
N LEU A 709 -17.62 -14.98 6.98
CA LEU A 709 -16.50 -14.79 6.03
C LEU A 709 -16.01 -16.11 5.44
N SER A 710 -16.01 -17.20 6.20
CA SER A 710 -15.64 -18.53 5.69
C SER A 710 -16.66 -19.06 4.67
N GLU A 711 -17.93 -18.68 4.82
CA GLU A 711 -18.97 -18.96 3.82
C GLU A 711 -18.98 -17.97 2.66
N ALA A 712 -18.36 -16.79 2.84
CA ALA A 712 -18.27 -15.78 1.79
C ALA A 712 -17.31 -16.25 0.70
N GLN A 713 -17.74 -16.10 -0.55
CA GLN A 713 -16.94 -16.52 -1.70
C GLN A 713 -16.03 -15.37 -2.15
N ILE A 714 -15.11 -14.95 -1.28
CA ILE A 714 -14.11 -13.92 -1.57
C ILE A 714 -12.79 -14.60 -1.93
N TYR A 715 -12.28 -14.31 -3.14
CA TYR A 715 -11.01 -14.82 -3.64
C TYR A 715 -10.01 -13.66 -3.73
N ILE A 716 -8.86 -13.78 -3.07
CA ILE A 716 -7.84 -12.71 -3.00
C ILE A 716 -6.61 -13.16 -3.79
N ASP A 717 -6.04 -12.23 -4.56
CA ASP A 717 -4.77 -12.36 -5.25
C ASP A 717 -3.89 -11.16 -4.92
N ASP A 718 -2.82 -11.37 -4.16
CA ASP A 718 -1.86 -10.34 -3.73
C ASP A 718 -0.54 -10.37 -4.53
N SER A 719 -0.56 -11.02 -5.71
CA SER A 719 0.60 -11.06 -6.60
C SER A 719 1.01 -9.64 -7.01
N PRO A 720 2.28 -9.23 -6.83
CA PRO A 720 2.74 -7.92 -7.27
C PRO A 720 2.83 -7.86 -8.81
N ASN A 721 2.56 -6.69 -9.40
CA ASN A 721 2.73 -6.42 -10.83
C ASN A 721 1.88 -7.26 -11.80
N VAL A 722 0.66 -7.66 -11.43
CA VAL A 722 -0.23 -8.47 -12.28
C VAL A 722 -0.62 -7.72 -13.57
N SER A 723 -0.47 -8.39 -14.71
CA SER A 723 -0.94 -7.91 -16.00
C SER A 723 -2.44 -8.13 -16.20
N VAL A 724 -3.07 -7.35 -17.08
CA VAL A 724 -4.51 -7.53 -17.42
C VAL A 724 -4.79 -8.93 -17.98
N MET A 725 -3.83 -9.53 -18.70
CA MET A 725 -4.00 -10.87 -19.28
C MET A 725 -4.03 -11.95 -18.20
N GLU A 726 -3.10 -11.92 -17.24
CA GLU A 726 -3.09 -12.86 -16.12
C GLU A 726 -4.35 -12.73 -15.27
N MET A 727 -4.79 -11.49 -15.01
CA MET A 727 -6.05 -11.21 -14.32
C MET A 727 -7.23 -11.82 -15.06
N ARG A 728 -7.28 -11.66 -16.39
CA ARG A 728 -8.32 -12.25 -17.25
C ARG A 728 -8.34 -13.78 -17.16
N THR A 729 -7.18 -14.42 -17.23
CA THR A 729 -7.07 -15.89 -17.13
C THR A 729 -7.56 -16.39 -15.78
N LYS A 730 -7.15 -15.76 -14.67
CA LYS A 730 -7.61 -16.11 -13.32
C LYS A 730 -9.11 -15.88 -13.15
N ALA A 731 -9.62 -14.74 -13.62
CA ALA A 731 -11.04 -14.41 -13.57
C ALA A 731 -11.92 -15.36 -14.39
N ARG A 732 -11.49 -15.76 -15.59
CA ARG A 732 -12.18 -16.80 -16.41
C ARG A 732 -12.29 -18.13 -15.67
N ARG A 733 -11.18 -18.58 -15.07
CA ARG A 733 -11.15 -19.83 -14.29
C ARG A 733 -12.12 -19.77 -13.11
N LEU A 734 -12.13 -18.66 -12.36
CA LEU A 734 -13.06 -18.44 -11.25
C LEU A 734 -14.52 -18.32 -11.72
N LYS A 735 -14.78 -17.68 -12.87
CA LYS A 735 -16.12 -17.59 -13.45
C LYS A 735 -16.67 -18.97 -13.82
N SER A 736 -15.84 -19.82 -14.44
CA SER A 736 -16.26 -21.19 -14.79
C SER A 736 -16.44 -22.10 -13.58
N ALA A 737 -15.65 -21.93 -12.52
CA ALA A 737 -15.67 -22.82 -11.36
C ALA A 737 -16.73 -22.40 -10.31
N ASN A 738 -16.89 -21.09 -10.08
CA ASN A 738 -17.65 -20.56 -8.95
C ASN A 738 -18.65 -19.47 -9.35
N ASN A 739 -18.90 -19.26 -10.66
CA ASN A 739 -19.82 -18.25 -11.17
C ASN A 739 -19.55 -16.82 -10.65
N LEU A 740 -18.28 -16.40 -10.67
CA LEU A 740 -17.80 -15.07 -10.27
C LEU A 740 -18.77 -13.93 -10.65
N GLY A 741 -19.06 -13.03 -9.70
CA GLY A 741 -20.05 -11.97 -9.87
C GLY A 741 -19.52 -10.55 -9.73
N LEU A 742 -18.32 -10.35 -9.16
CA LEU A 742 -17.69 -9.02 -9.03
C LEU A 742 -16.16 -9.16 -9.07
N ILE A 743 -15.48 -8.21 -9.72
CA ILE A 743 -14.02 -8.08 -9.69
C ILE A 743 -13.64 -6.72 -9.09
N ILE A 744 -12.68 -6.70 -8.18
CA ILE A 744 -12.11 -5.49 -7.56
C ILE A 744 -10.61 -5.45 -7.82
N VAL A 745 -10.09 -4.29 -8.21
CA VAL A 745 -8.66 -4.04 -8.44
C VAL A 745 -8.20 -2.84 -7.60
N ASP A 746 -7.19 -3.04 -6.75
CA ASP A 746 -6.67 -2.03 -5.82
C ASP A 746 -5.14 -1.90 -5.90
N TYR A 747 -4.55 -0.87 -6.52
CA TYR A 747 -5.14 0.18 -7.37
C TYR A 747 -4.54 0.14 -8.79
N LEU A 748 -5.29 0.67 -9.76
CA LEU A 748 -5.05 0.51 -11.20
C LEU A 748 -3.66 0.96 -11.65
N GLN A 749 -3.12 2.01 -11.02
CA GLN A 749 -1.78 2.52 -11.33
C GLN A 749 -0.63 1.59 -10.88
N LEU A 750 -0.85 0.49 -10.17
CA LEU A 750 0.22 -0.49 -9.90
C LEU A 750 0.29 -1.62 -10.94
N MET A 751 -0.62 -1.63 -11.92
CA MET A 751 -0.61 -2.61 -12.99
C MET A 751 0.48 -2.28 -14.03
N GLN A 752 1.07 -3.32 -14.61
CA GLN A 752 2.04 -3.20 -15.70
C GLN A 752 1.36 -3.44 -17.06
N GLY A 753 1.61 -2.55 -18.01
CA GLY A 753 1.27 -2.73 -19.42
C GLY A 753 2.44 -3.24 -20.26
N ARG A 754 2.19 -3.53 -21.53
CA ARG A 754 3.18 -4.12 -22.46
C ARG A 754 4.29 -3.16 -22.91
N ASN A 755 4.09 -1.84 -22.80
CA ASN A 755 5.02 -0.81 -23.29
C ASN A 755 5.46 0.13 -22.16
N GLN A 756 6.77 0.22 -21.90
CA GLN A 756 7.34 1.02 -20.80
C GLN A 756 7.58 2.51 -21.12
N GLU A 757 7.48 2.95 -22.38
CA GLU A 757 7.94 4.29 -22.78
C GLU A 757 6.94 5.43 -22.51
N ASN A 758 5.64 5.16 -22.38
CA ASN A 758 4.64 6.22 -22.19
C ASN A 758 3.47 5.81 -21.28
N ARG A 759 3.47 6.35 -20.06
CA ARG A 759 2.53 5.99 -18.98
C ARG A 759 1.06 6.24 -19.32
N VAL A 760 0.75 7.32 -20.06
CA VAL A 760 -0.62 7.65 -20.47
C VAL A 760 -1.21 6.56 -21.38
N GLN A 761 -0.37 6.02 -22.26
CA GLN A 761 -0.78 4.96 -23.18
C GLN A 761 -0.93 3.62 -22.45
N GLU A 762 -0.04 3.35 -21.50
CA GLU A 762 -0.12 2.17 -20.63
C GLU A 762 -1.44 2.13 -19.84
N VAL A 763 -1.80 3.23 -19.19
CA VAL A 763 -3.06 3.37 -18.43
C VAL A 763 -4.29 3.26 -19.35
N SER A 764 -4.19 3.75 -20.59
CA SER A 764 -5.24 3.60 -21.60
C SER A 764 -5.44 2.14 -22.01
N ASP A 765 -4.36 1.40 -22.21
CA ASP A 765 -4.42 -0.03 -22.57
C ASP A 765 -4.98 -0.86 -21.41
N ILE A 766 -4.61 -0.53 -20.16
CA ILE A 766 -5.16 -1.16 -18.95
C ILE A 766 -6.67 -0.91 -18.86
N SER A 767 -7.11 0.35 -18.99
CA SER A 767 -8.52 0.73 -18.95
C SER A 767 -9.37 -0.03 -19.97
N ARG A 768 -8.94 -0.06 -21.24
CA ARG A 768 -9.60 -0.82 -22.31
C ARG A 768 -9.61 -2.32 -22.04
N GLY A 769 -8.51 -2.83 -21.51
CA GLY A 769 -8.36 -4.23 -21.14
C GLY A 769 -9.34 -4.66 -20.05
N LEU A 770 -9.51 -3.83 -19.00
CA LEU A 770 -10.48 -4.03 -17.93
C LEU A 770 -11.93 -3.90 -18.41
N LYS A 771 -12.22 -2.92 -19.29
CA LYS A 771 -13.56 -2.80 -19.90
C LYS A 771 -13.91 -4.00 -20.77
N SER A 772 -12.93 -4.50 -21.52
CA SER A 772 -13.09 -5.72 -22.32
C SER A 772 -13.32 -6.92 -21.43
N LEU A 773 -12.57 -7.06 -20.32
CA LEU A 773 -12.76 -8.11 -19.32
C LEU A 773 -14.18 -8.07 -18.72
N ALA A 774 -14.68 -6.89 -18.37
CA ALA A 774 -16.02 -6.71 -17.83
C ALA A 774 -17.10 -7.22 -18.81
N ARG A 775 -17.01 -6.81 -20.08
CA ARG A 775 -17.95 -7.20 -21.15
C ARG A 775 -17.88 -8.68 -21.49
N GLU A 776 -16.67 -9.21 -21.58
CA GLU A 776 -16.40 -10.60 -21.93
C GLU A 776 -16.99 -11.56 -20.87
N LEU A 777 -16.75 -11.27 -19.59
CA LEU A 777 -17.25 -12.11 -18.50
C LEU A 777 -18.69 -11.77 -18.07
N GLN A 778 -19.25 -10.68 -18.58
CA GLN A 778 -20.53 -10.11 -18.15
C GLN A 778 -20.58 -9.88 -16.63
N ILE A 779 -19.52 -9.29 -16.08
CA ILE A 779 -19.31 -9.04 -14.64
C ILE A 779 -18.94 -7.57 -14.43
N PRO A 780 -19.45 -6.88 -13.40
CA PRO A 780 -18.95 -5.57 -13.00
C PRO A 780 -17.49 -5.63 -12.54
N VAL A 781 -16.67 -4.69 -13.01
CA VAL A 781 -15.27 -4.53 -12.60
C VAL A 781 -15.12 -3.19 -11.89
N ILE A 782 -14.73 -3.20 -10.61
CA ILE A 782 -14.40 -2.01 -9.83
C ILE A 782 -12.88 -1.84 -9.85
N ALA A 783 -12.40 -0.69 -10.31
CA ALA A 783 -10.99 -0.33 -10.24
C ALA A 783 -10.78 0.93 -9.40
N CYS A 784 -9.89 0.83 -8.41
CA CYS A 784 -9.49 1.97 -7.59
C CYS A 784 -8.49 2.82 -8.39
N SER A 785 -8.70 4.14 -8.39
CA SER A 785 -7.83 5.08 -9.08
C SER A 785 -7.49 6.27 -8.20
N GLN A 786 -6.23 6.70 -8.24
CA GLN A 786 -5.76 7.87 -7.50
C GLN A 786 -6.04 9.17 -8.27
N LEU A 787 -6.50 10.20 -7.54
CA LEU A 787 -6.75 11.54 -8.11
C LEU A 787 -5.49 12.42 -8.20
N SER A 788 -5.45 13.27 -9.23
CA SER A 788 -4.49 14.37 -9.37
C SER A 788 -4.68 15.45 -8.29
N ARG A 789 -3.78 16.43 -8.25
CA ARG A 789 -3.80 17.55 -7.27
C ARG A 789 -4.67 18.74 -7.72
N GLU A 790 -5.30 18.66 -8.89
CA GLU A 790 -6.17 19.71 -9.45
C GLU A 790 -7.38 20.09 -8.58
N PRO A 791 -8.10 19.17 -7.90
CA PRO A 791 -9.23 19.54 -7.05
C PRO A 791 -8.85 20.47 -5.88
N GLU A 792 -7.62 20.36 -5.35
CA GLU A 792 -7.15 21.15 -4.20
C GLU A 792 -6.99 22.64 -4.51
N LYS A 793 -6.76 22.99 -5.78
CA LYS A 793 -6.65 24.39 -6.21
C LYS A 793 -8.01 25.07 -6.37
N ARG A 794 -9.10 24.29 -6.41
CA ARG A 794 -10.46 24.79 -6.61
C ARG A 794 -11.10 25.10 -5.27
N THR A 795 -11.86 26.18 -5.18
CA THR A 795 -12.55 26.62 -3.95
C THR A 795 -13.51 25.60 -3.35
N ASP A 796 -14.08 24.71 -4.18
CA ASP A 796 -15.05 23.70 -3.74
C ASP A 796 -14.37 22.38 -3.32
N HIS A 797 -13.09 22.17 -3.68
CA HIS A 797 -12.30 20.95 -3.42
C HIS A 797 -12.89 19.60 -3.86
N ARG A 798 -14.14 19.57 -4.33
CA ARG A 798 -14.85 18.39 -4.81
C ARG A 798 -14.21 17.88 -6.11
N PRO A 799 -13.80 16.60 -6.16
CA PRO A 799 -13.24 16.01 -7.38
C PRO A 799 -14.21 16.03 -8.56
N GLN A 800 -13.64 16.18 -9.75
CA GLN A 800 -14.32 16.19 -11.04
C GLN A 800 -13.61 15.23 -12.00
N LEU A 801 -14.25 14.89 -13.13
CA LEU A 801 -13.73 13.91 -14.08
C LEU A 801 -12.33 14.27 -14.62
N SER A 802 -12.06 15.56 -14.81
CA SER A 802 -10.75 16.08 -15.22
C SER A 802 -9.61 15.74 -14.26
N ASP A 803 -9.93 15.36 -13.01
CA ASP A 803 -8.92 15.11 -11.98
C ASP A 803 -8.35 13.68 -12.01
N LEU A 804 -8.92 12.77 -12.81
CA LEU A 804 -8.38 11.43 -13.04
C LEU A 804 -7.06 11.54 -13.84
N ARG A 805 -5.94 11.44 -13.13
CA ARG A 805 -4.58 11.66 -13.68
C ARG A 805 -4.29 10.71 -14.85
N GLU A 806 -3.56 11.20 -15.86
CA GLU A 806 -3.00 10.40 -16.97
C GLU A 806 -4.02 9.70 -17.89
N SER A 807 -5.33 10.02 -17.80
CA SER A 807 -6.35 9.15 -18.41
C SER A 807 -7.65 9.84 -18.86
N GLY A 808 -7.59 10.67 -19.90
CA GLY A 808 -8.82 11.02 -20.65
C GLY A 808 -9.57 9.78 -21.17
N THR A 809 -8.86 8.66 -21.34
CA THR A 809 -9.38 7.34 -21.73
C THR A 809 -10.11 6.61 -20.61
N LEU A 810 -9.67 6.66 -19.35
CA LEU A 810 -10.46 6.07 -18.23
C LEU A 810 -11.81 6.75 -18.09
N GLU A 811 -11.85 8.08 -18.26
CA GLU A 811 -13.11 8.81 -18.27
C GLU A 811 -14.01 8.27 -19.38
N GLN A 812 -13.49 8.02 -20.57
CA GLN A 812 -14.29 7.54 -21.72
C GLN A 812 -14.75 6.08 -21.55
N ASP A 813 -13.87 5.20 -21.11
CA ASP A 813 -14.09 3.74 -21.05
C ASP A 813 -14.98 3.30 -19.88
N SER A 814 -14.97 4.05 -18.78
CA SER A 814 -15.78 3.76 -17.58
C SER A 814 -17.26 4.05 -17.80
N ASP A 815 -18.14 3.24 -17.20
CA ASP A 815 -19.60 3.44 -17.26
C ASP A 815 -20.10 4.19 -16.02
N LEU A 816 -19.41 4.03 -14.88
CA LEU A 816 -19.70 4.67 -13.61
C LEU A 816 -18.39 5.21 -12.98
N VAL A 817 -18.38 6.48 -12.58
CA VAL A 817 -17.25 7.09 -11.85
C VAL A 817 -17.76 7.64 -10.53
N LEU A 818 -17.20 7.14 -9.44
CA LEU A 818 -17.47 7.55 -8.07
C LEU A 818 -16.25 8.27 -7.50
N PHE A 819 -16.46 9.47 -6.96
CA PHE A 819 -15.45 10.15 -6.16
C PHE A 819 -15.80 10.13 -4.68
N ILE A 820 -14.80 9.92 -3.84
CA ILE A 820 -14.94 10.08 -2.40
C ILE A 820 -14.49 11.49 -2.05
N TYR A 821 -15.41 12.29 -1.51
CA TYR A 821 -15.15 13.59 -0.93
C TYR A 821 -15.55 13.57 0.54
N ARG A 822 -14.76 14.20 1.40
CA ARG A 822 -15.03 14.25 2.83
C ARG A 822 -14.80 15.69 3.28
N GLU A 823 -15.90 16.40 3.49
CA GLU A 823 -15.92 17.85 3.75
C GLU A 823 -15.04 18.23 4.95
N ARG A 824 -14.99 17.37 5.97
CA ARG A 824 -14.14 17.52 7.17
C ARG A 824 -12.64 17.73 6.89
N PHE A 825 -12.16 17.37 5.70
CA PHE A 825 -10.74 17.54 5.35
C PHE A 825 -10.42 18.87 4.68
N TYR A 826 -11.45 19.62 4.28
CA TYR A 826 -11.31 20.88 3.54
C TYR A 826 -11.99 22.05 4.25
N ASN A 827 -12.81 21.79 5.28
CA ASN A 827 -13.54 22.80 6.03
C ASN A 827 -13.55 22.46 7.53
N ASP A 828 -12.97 23.34 8.36
CA ASP A 828 -12.87 23.16 9.81
C ASP A 828 -14.15 23.49 10.59
N ASN A 829 -15.08 24.24 9.98
CA ASN A 829 -16.33 24.68 10.64
C ASN A 829 -17.50 23.73 10.38
N VAL A 830 -17.23 22.46 10.06
CA VAL A 830 -18.27 21.46 9.81
C VAL A 830 -18.95 21.10 11.13
N ALA A 831 -20.28 21.15 11.13
CA ALA A 831 -21.09 20.78 12.28
C ALA A 831 -20.79 19.34 12.75
N GLU A 832 -20.86 19.12 14.07
CA GLU A 832 -20.41 17.87 14.71
C GLU A 832 -21.13 16.62 14.19
N ASP A 833 -22.38 16.77 13.76
CA ASP A 833 -23.22 15.75 13.12
C ASP A 833 -22.80 15.42 11.68
N ARG A 834 -22.12 16.34 10.98
CA ARG A 834 -21.59 16.15 9.62
C ARG A 834 -20.13 15.69 9.61
N ARG A 835 -19.46 15.62 10.77
CA ARG A 835 -18.02 15.36 10.88
C ARG A 835 -17.58 14.00 10.38
N ASN A 836 -18.42 12.97 10.48
CA ASN A 836 -18.10 11.62 10.00
C ASN A 836 -18.75 11.28 8.65
N ILE A 837 -19.32 12.29 7.98
CA ILE A 837 -19.95 12.10 6.68
C ILE A 837 -18.90 12.06 5.56
N ALA A 838 -19.03 11.07 4.69
CA ALA A 838 -18.35 11.00 3.40
C ALA A 838 -19.36 11.19 2.28
N GLU A 839 -19.13 12.22 1.47
CA GLU A 839 -19.88 12.48 0.26
C GLU A 839 -19.32 11.60 -0.86
N ILE A 840 -20.15 10.71 -1.38
CA ILE A 840 -19.84 9.92 -2.55
C ILE A 840 -20.49 10.60 -3.75
N ILE A 841 -19.66 11.08 -4.67
CA ILE A 841 -20.06 11.85 -5.84
C ILE A 841 -20.09 10.91 -7.04
N ILE A 842 -21.27 10.68 -7.61
CA ILE A 842 -21.46 10.00 -8.88
C ILE A 842 -21.20 11.02 -9.99
N ALA A 843 -19.93 11.13 -10.40
CA ALA A 843 -19.50 12.12 -11.40
C ALA A 843 -19.86 11.73 -12.83
N LYS A 844 -19.91 10.42 -13.12
CA LYS A 844 -20.36 9.87 -14.40
C LYS A 844 -21.22 8.66 -14.14
N HIS A 845 -22.35 8.55 -14.83
CA HIS A 845 -23.20 7.36 -14.85
C HIS A 845 -23.83 7.24 -16.24
N ARG A 846 -23.49 6.19 -16.99
CA ARG A 846 -23.91 6.05 -18.39
C ARG A 846 -25.40 5.72 -18.55
N ASN A 847 -25.96 4.99 -17.58
CA ASN A 847 -27.30 4.39 -17.65
C ASN A 847 -28.26 4.95 -16.59
N GLY A 848 -27.91 6.05 -15.92
CA GLY A 848 -28.75 6.64 -14.88
C GLY A 848 -28.27 8.01 -14.42
N PRO A 849 -28.87 8.56 -13.35
CA PRO A 849 -28.59 9.92 -12.91
C PRO A 849 -27.21 10.03 -12.24
N THR A 850 -26.56 11.17 -12.45
CA THR A 850 -25.45 11.63 -11.62
C THR A 850 -25.97 12.27 -10.33
N GLY A 851 -25.10 12.50 -9.36
CA GLY A 851 -25.47 13.15 -8.11
C GLY A 851 -24.50 12.86 -6.98
N LYS A 852 -24.94 13.14 -5.76
CA LYS A 852 -24.16 12.90 -4.55
C LYS A 852 -25.03 12.25 -3.49
N PHE A 853 -24.40 11.47 -2.62
CA PHE A 853 -25.04 10.91 -1.43
C PHE A 853 -24.03 10.86 -0.29
N GLU A 854 -24.55 10.65 0.92
CA GLU A 854 -23.78 10.75 2.15
C GLU A 854 -23.70 9.36 2.79
N LEU A 855 -22.49 8.91 3.10
CA LEU A 855 -22.23 7.73 3.91
C LEU A 855 -21.63 8.16 5.24
N LEU A 856 -21.89 7.39 6.29
CA LEU A 856 -21.18 7.52 7.55
C LEU A 856 -19.87 6.73 7.46
N PHE A 857 -18.73 7.35 7.75
CA PHE A 857 -17.47 6.62 7.93
C PHE A 857 -17.16 6.46 9.41
N ILE A 858 -17.04 5.22 9.85
CA ILE A 858 -16.69 4.80 11.21
C ILE A 858 -15.20 4.47 11.19
N ASP A 859 -14.39 5.40 11.71
CA ASP A 859 -12.94 5.37 11.61
C ASP A 859 -12.35 4.13 12.33
N GLU A 860 -12.86 3.74 13.50
CA GLU A 860 -12.38 2.63 14.35
C GLU A 860 -12.51 1.24 13.70
N GLN A 861 -13.52 1.10 12.84
CA GLN A 861 -13.86 -0.15 12.16
C GLN A 861 -13.38 -0.14 10.71
N THR A 862 -12.81 0.97 10.26
CA THR A 862 -12.50 1.22 8.84
C THR A 862 -13.71 0.92 7.94
N LYS A 863 -14.89 1.36 8.38
CA LYS A 863 -16.19 0.94 7.83
C LYS A 863 -17.00 2.12 7.34
N PHE A 864 -17.46 2.05 6.11
CA PHE A 864 -18.53 2.90 5.59
C PHE A 864 -19.90 2.26 5.94
N ALA A 865 -20.86 3.09 6.34
CA ALA A 865 -22.20 2.69 6.72
C ALA A 865 -23.25 3.66 6.15
N ASN A 866 -24.50 3.20 6.03
CA ASN A 866 -25.62 4.04 5.61
C ASN A 866 -25.93 5.10 6.67
N VAL A 867 -26.26 6.32 6.23
CA VAL A 867 -26.71 7.40 7.13
C VAL A 867 -28.18 7.18 7.50
N ASP A 868 -28.47 7.05 8.79
CA ASP A 868 -29.81 6.74 9.28
C ASP A 868 -30.66 8.03 9.36
N ARG A 869 -31.39 8.35 8.28
CA ARG A 869 -32.22 9.58 8.19
C ARG A 869 -33.53 9.54 9.00
N ARG A 870 -33.74 8.54 9.86
CA ARG A 870 -35.03 8.29 10.55
C ARG A 870 -35.23 9.01 11.89
N ARG A 871 -34.32 9.87 12.36
CA ARG A 871 -34.55 10.71 13.55
C ARG A 871 -34.78 12.17 13.15
N GLY A 872 -36.00 12.43 12.69
CA GLY A 872 -36.45 13.75 12.25
C GLY A 872 -37.97 13.82 12.09
N THR A 873 -38.71 13.30 13.06
CA THR A 873 -40.10 13.68 13.39
C THR A 873 -40.30 13.48 14.89
#